data_AF-A0A484GYY4-F1
#
_entry.id   AF-A0A484GYY4-F1
#
_cell.length_a   1.000
_cell.length_b   1.000
_cell.length_c   1.000
_cell.angle_alpha   90.00
_cell.angle_beta   90.00
_cell.angle_gamma   90.00
#
_symmetry.space_group_name_H-M   'P 1'
#
loop_
_entity.id
_entity.type
_entity.pdbx_description
1 polymer ?
#
loop_
_entity_poly.entity_id
_entity_poly.type
_entity_poly.pdbx_seq_one_letter_code
_entity_poly.pdbx_strand_id
1 'polypeptide(L)'
;MDSRVSSTTSNGETKPVCPGMEKAEEAGGLQRGHWNNKMEFVLSVAGEIIGLGNVWRFPYLCYKNGGGAFFIPYLIFLFTCGIPVFLLETALGQYTSQGGITAWRKICPIFEGIGYASQTIVILLNIYYIIVLAWALFYLFSSFTIDLPWGSCRHDWNTEHCVEFQRASSSVNLSSENATSPVIEFWERRVLKISDGIQHLGALRWELALCLLLAWVICYFCIWKGVKSTGKVVYFTATFPYLMLVVLLIRGVTLPGAAQGIQFYLYPNLTRLWDPQVWMDAGTQIFFSFAICLGCLTALGSYNKYHNNCYRDCIALCFLNSGTSFVAGFAIFSILGFMSQEQGVPISEVAESGPGLAFIAYPRAVVMLPFSPLWACCFFFMVVLLGLDSQFVCVESLVTALVDMYPGVFRKKNRREVLILGVSVTSFLVGLVMLTEGGMYVFQLFDYYAASGTCLLFVAIFESLCVAWAYGAGRFYDNIEDMIGPSMAADDGKVAVPKDGPSVVSWVPEEGEKLDQEGKDQVKDRGQWSNKMEFVLSVAGEIIGLGNVWRFPYLCYKNGGGAFFFPYFIFFFTCGIPVFFLEVALGQYTSQGSVTAWRKICPLLQGIGLASVVIEAYLNVYYIIILSWALFYLFSSFTSELPWTACTHSWNTEHCMDFPNRSAAGAAAPPVNFTSPVMEFWERRVLGISSGIHDLGALRWELALCLLLAWVVCYFCIWKGVKSTGKVVYFTATFPYLMLVILLIRGITLPGAYEGIIYYLKPDLLRLKDPQVWMDAGTQIFFSFAICQGCLTALGSYNKYHNNCYRDSIALCFLNSATSFVAGFVVFSILGFMSQEQGVPISEVAESAPSGPQFVCVECLVTASVDMFPRQLRKSGRRELLILAIVVLCYLIGLFLVTEGGMYIFQLFDYYACSGTCLLFLSVFEVICIGWVYGADRFYDNVEDMIGYRPWPLVKISWLFLTPGLCLATFLFSLSKYTPLRYNNVYVYPAWGYFIGWLLAGSSMSCVPLFVVVALLKTQGSFRKV
;
A
#
# COMPACT_ATOMS: atom_id res chain seq x y z
N MET A 1 -1.45 -54.00 -46.85
CA MET A 1 -2.35 -55.18 -46.79
C MET A 1 -3.16 -55.06 -45.51
N ASP A 2 -4.46 -55.29 -45.60
CA ASP A 2 -5.35 -55.34 -44.43
C ASP A 2 -5.11 -56.59 -43.57
N SER A 3 -5.33 -56.43 -42.27
CA SER A 3 -6.01 -57.41 -41.40
C SER A 3 -6.54 -56.68 -40.17
N ARG A 4 -7.69 -57.11 -39.63
CA ARG A 4 -8.39 -56.49 -38.50
C ARG A 4 -8.45 -57.45 -37.30
N VAL A 5 -9.20 -57.05 -36.26
CA VAL A 5 -9.76 -57.87 -35.16
C VAL A 5 -8.79 -58.09 -33.97
N SER A 6 -9.19 -58.00 -32.69
CA SER A 6 -10.52 -57.79 -32.09
C SER A 6 -10.57 -56.62 -31.08
N SER A 7 -11.80 -56.18 -30.79
CA SER A 7 -12.18 -55.18 -29.79
C SER A 7 -12.25 -55.72 -28.35
N THR A 8 -12.00 -54.86 -27.36
CA THR A 8 -12.97 -54.67 -26.25
C THR A 8 -12.83 -53.27 -25.62
N THR A 9 -13.87 -52.81 -24.95
CA THR A 9 -14.08 -51.40 -24.55
C THR A 9 -13.65 -51.09 -23.11
N SER A 10 -13.06 -49.92 -22.89
CA SER A 10 -13.21 -49.14 -21.65
C SER A 10 -12.94 -47.65 -21.93
N ASN A 11 -13.61 -46.76 -21.21
CA ASN A 11 -13.45 -45.31 -21.36
C ASN A 11 -12.18 -44.82 -20.63
N GLY A 12 -11.42 -43.91 -21.25
CA GLY A 12 -10.27 -43.26 -20.64
C GLY A 12 -9.86 -41.97 -21.36
N GLU A 13 -10.04 -40.83 -20.69
CA GLU A 13 -9.61 -39.53 -21.21
C GLU A 13 -8.08 -39.41 -21.13
N THR A 14 -7.44 -39.22 -22.29
CA THR A 14 -5.99 -38.98 -22.37
C THR A 14 -5.70 -37.48 -22.30
N LYS A 15 -5.03 -37.05 -21.23
CA LYS A 15 -4.54 -35.66 -21.11
C LYS A 15 -3.35 -35.42 -22.06
N PRO A 16 -3.26 -34.25 -22.73
CA PRO A 16 -2.08 -33.88 -23.48
C PRO A 16 -0.88 -33.63 -22.55
N VAL A 17 0.32 -34.03 -22.99
CA VAL A 17 1.58 -33.87 -22.25
C VAL A 17 2.39 -32.73 -22.89
N CYS A 18 2.88 -31.78 -22.08
CA CYS A 18 3.75 -30.71 -22.57
C CYS A 18 5.25 -31.10 -22.48
N PRO A 19 6.12 -30.66 -23.40
CA PRO A 19 7.49 -31.16 -23.50
C PRO A 19 8.45 -30.42 -22.56
N GLY A 20 9.23 -31.16 -21.77
CA GLY A 20 10.32 -30.55 -20.97
C GLY A 20 10.84 -31.33 -19.75
N MET A 21 10.25 -32.47 -19.40
CA MET A 21 10.50 -33.14 -18.11
C MET A 21 11.80 -33.96 -18.04
N GLU A 22 12.34 -34.39 -19.19
CA GLU A 22 13.42 -35.39 -19.31
C GLU A 22 14.87 -34.91 -18.99
N LYS A 23 15.06 -33.74 -18.38
CA LYS A 23 16.40 -33.22 -18.04
C LYS A 23 16.60 -32.78 -16.59
N ALA A 24 15.74 -33.24 -15.67
CA ALA A 24 15.80 -32.86 -14.26
C ALA A 24 16.27 -33.96 -13.28
N GLU A 25 16.33 -35.24 -13.70
CA GLU A 25 16.52 -36.36 -12.76
C GLU A 25 17.98 -36.69 -12.41
N GLU A 26 18.97 -36.27 -13.21
CA GLU A 26 20.39 -36.61 -12.98
C GLU A 26 21.08 -35.82 -11.83
N ALA A 27 20.40 -34.86 -11.20
CA ALA A 27 20.97 -34.01 -10.15
C ALA A 27 20.16 -34.11 -8.84
N GLY A 28 20.60 -34.97 -7.91
CA GLY A 28 19.91 -35.32 -6.66
C GLY A 28 19.79 -34.21 -5.60
N GLY A 29 19.11 -33.12 -5.93
CA GLY A 29 18.67 -32.08 -4.99
C GLY A 29 17.24 -32.33 -4.49
N LEU A 30 16.89 -31.79 -3.31
CA LEU A 30 15.53 -31.89 -2.79
C LEU A 30 14.56 -31.01 -3.61
N GLN A 31 13.42 -31.57 -3.98
CA GLN A 31 12.33 -30.84 -4.64
C GLN A 31 11.74 -29.75 -3.72
N ARG A 32 11.13 -28.73 -4.34
CA ARG A 32 10.45 -27.63 -3.64
C ARG A 32 9.27 -28.18 -2.83
N GLY A 33 9.07 -27.66 -1.62
CA GLY A 33 7.81 -27.87 -0.91
C GLY A 33 6.63 -27.20 -1.60
N HIS A 34 5.42 -27.61 -1.25
CA HIS A 34 4.17 -26.90 -1.53
C HIS A 34 3.32 -26.86 -0.26
N TRP A 35 2.29 -26.02 -0.22
CA TRP A 35 1.23 -26.12 0.78
C TRP A 35 0.54 -27.47 0.70
N ASN A 36 0.23 -28.05 1.86
CA ASN A 36 -0.53 -29.29 1.95
C ASN A 36 -2.00 -29.01 1.59
N ASN A 37 -2.54 -27.87 2.06
CA ASN A 37 -3.90 -27.43 1.71
C ASN A 37 -4.00 -25.92 1.42
N LYS A 38 -5.14 -25.52 0.84
CA LYS A 38 -5.47 -24.15 0.44
C LYS A 38 -5.53 -23.18 1.62
N MET A 39 -6.15 -23.61 2.73
CA MET A 39 -6.35 -22.83 3.93
C MET A 39 -5.02 -22.55 4.66
N GLU A 40 -4.01 -23.43 4.58
CA GLU A 40 -2.66 -23.13 5.10
C GLU A 40 -2.03 -21.92 4.41
N PHE A 41 -2.21 -21.76 3.10
CA PHE A 41 -1.81 -20.55 2.40
C PHE A 41 -2.64 -19.37 2.91
N VAL A 42 -3.97 -19.46 2.79
CA VAL A 42 -4.92 -18.40 3.15
C VAL A 42 -4.69 -17.94 4.60
N LEU A 43 -4.33 -18.82 5.53
CA LEU A 43 -4.05 -18.47 6.92
C LEU A 43 -2.59 -18.13 7.23
N SER A 44 -1.59 -18.71 6.55
CA SER A 44 -0.20 -18.24 6.70
C SER A 44 -0.04 -16.82 6.22
N VAL A 45 -0.87 -16.51 5.24
CA VAL A 45 -1.22 -15.16 4.99
C VAL A 45 -1.99 -14.56 6.16
N ALA A 46 -3.20 -15.02 6.51
CA ALA A 46 -4.05 -14.40 7.53
C ALA A 46 -3.31 -13.93 8.81
N GLY A 47 -2.22 -14.61 9.19
CA GLY A 47 -1.33 -14.18 10.26
C GLY A 47 -0.38 -13.04 9.86
N GLU A 48 0.50 -13.28 8.87
CA GLU A 48 1.39 -12.25 8.30
C GLU A 48 0.63 -10.96 8.03
N ILE A 49 -0.64 -11.12 7.69
CA ILE A 49 -1.53 -10.08 7.29
C ILE A 49 -2.48 -9.54 8.32
N ILE A 50 -2.45 -10.01 9.55
CA ILE A 50 -3.20 -9.38 10.61
C ILE A 50 -2.15 -9.23 11.68
N GLY A 51 -1.44 -8.11 11.57
CA GLY A 51 -0.26 -7.84 12.37
C GLY A 51 -0.42 -6.56 13.16
N LEU A 52 0.69 -5.96 13.55
CA LEU A 52 0.70 -4.87 14.54
C LEU A 52 0.09 -3.54 14.05
N GLY A 53 -0.05 -3.40 12.73
CA GLY A 53 -0.98 -2.45 12.11
C GLY A 53 -2.37 -2.45 12.78
N ASN A 54 -2.94 -3.64 13.02
CA ASN A 54 -4.39 -3.88 13.13
C ASN A 54 -5.05 -3.31 14.36
N VAL A 55 -4.24 -2.86 15.31
CA VAL A 55 -4.63 -2.81 16.72
C VAL A 55 -4.20 -1.49 17.35
N TRP A 56 -3.05 -0.93 16.99
CA TRP A 56 -2.67 0.42 17.42
C TRP A 56 -2.33 1.34 16.27
N ARG A 57 -1.60 0.85 15.28
CA ARG A 57 -0.87 1.71 14.36
C ARG A 57 -1.83 2.50 13.48
N PHE A 58 -2.85 1.86 12.93
CA PHE A 58 -3.95 2.58 12.33
C PHE A 58 -4.80 3.37 13.35
N PRO A 59 -5.34 2.79 14.45
CA PRO A 59 -6.27 3.54 15.30
C PRO A 59 -5.69 4.88 15.78
N TYR A 60 -4.41 4.89 16.14
CA TYR A 60 -3.66 6.12 16.35
C TYR A 60 -3.63 7.01 15.10
N LEU A 61 -3.09 6.51 13.98
CA LEU A 61 -2.87 7.34 12.78
C LEU A 61 -4.15 7.97 12.27
N CYS A 62 -5.30 7.45 12.69
CA CYS A 62 -6.63 7.91 12.30
C CYS A 62 -7.15 8.94 13.26
N TYR A 63 -7.05 8.64 14.56
CA TYR A 63 -7.17 9.66 15.59
C TYR A 63 -6.39 10.93 15.23
N LYS A 64 -5.10 10.79 14.90
CA LYS A 64 -4.18 11.86 14.49
C LYS A 64 -4.74 12.73 13.36
N ASN A 65 -5.64 12.18 12.56
CA ASN A 65 -5.93 12.60 11.21
C ASN A 65 -7.39 12.99 10.99
N GLY A 66 -7.85 13.82 11.94
CA GLY A 66 -9.21 14.32 11.98
C GLY A 66 -10.21 13.21 12.28
N GLY A 67 -9.80 12.24 13.11
CA GLY A 67 -10.45 10.94 13.21
C GLY A 67 -10.83 10.48 11.82
N GLY A 68 -12.14 10.40 11.59
CA GLY A 68 -12.79 10.68 10.34
C GLY A 68 -11.86 10.67 9.13
N ALA A 69 -11.24 11.80 8.80
CA ALA A 69 -10.80 11.96 7.43
C ALA A 69 -9.78 10.96 6.91
N PHE A 70 -9.04 10.23 7.72
CA PHE A 70 -8.15 9.17 7.23
C PHE A 70 -8.81 8.12 6.29
N PHE A 71 -10.13 8.11 6.20
CA PHE A 71 -10.90 7.01 5.69
C PHE A 71 -10.93 6.77 4.19
N ILE A 72 -10.29 7.58 3.36
CA ILE A 72 -10.42 7.44 1.91
C ILE A 72 -9.17 7.87 1.13
N PRO A 73 -7.99 7.77 1.74
CA PRO A 73 -7.08 6.66 1.92
C PRO A 73 -7.58 5.29 2.24
N TYR A 74 -8.54 5.11 3.12
CA TYR A 74 -8.88 3.74 3.44
C TYR A 74 -9.75 3.18 2.32
N LEU A 75 -10.96 3.70 2.16
CA LEU A 75 -11.86 3.39 1.08
C LEU A 75 -11.59 4.30 -0.13
N ILE A 76 -10.45 4.98 -0.16
CA ILE A 76 -9.74 5.28 -1.40
C ILE A 76 -8.24 5.22 -1.05
N PHE A 77 -7.73 3.99 -0.93
CA PHE A 77 -6.37 3.42 -1.23
C PHE A 77 -6.51 1.88 -1.13
N LEU A 78 -7.61 1.32 -0.59
CA LEU A 78 -7.98 -0.07 -0.88
C LEU A 78 -8.46 -0.33 -2.32
N PHE A 79 -8.08 0.45 -3.33
CA PHE A 79 -8.49 0.26 -4.73
C PHE A 79 -7.66 1.00 -5.88
N THR A 80 -6.71 2.01 -5.78
CA THR A 80 -5.53 2.67 -6.59
C THR A 80 -4.05 2.28 -6.49
N CYS A 81 -3.53 1.69 -5.45
CA CYS A 81 -4.03 1.41 -4.17
C CYS A 81 -3.37 0.10 -3.73
N GLY A 82 -3.34 -0.28 -2.46
CA GLY A 82 -2.52 -1.46 -2.12
C GLY A 82 -3.15 -2.78 -2.44
N ILE A 83 -3.77 -2.95 -3.62
CA ILE A 83 -4.35 -4.19 -4.07
C ILE A 83 -3.63 -4.83 -5.28
N PRO A 84 -3.19 -4.26 -6.43
CA PRO A 84 -2.64 -4.88 -7.65
C PRO A 84 -1.53 -5.81 -7.42
N VAL A 85 -0.69 -5.29 -6.55
CA VAL A 85 0.39 -5.96 -5.94
C VAL A 85 -0.04 -7.27 -5.32
N PHE A 86 -1.32 -7.53 -5.11
CA PHE A 86 -1.85 -8.82 -4.73
C PHE A 86 -1.87 -9.88 -5.83
N LEU A 87 -1.49 -9.52 -7.02
CA LEU A 87 -1.86 -10.28 -8.19
C LEU A 87 -0.74 -10.17 -9.16
N LEU A 88 -0.42 -8.95 -9.57
CA LEU A 88 0.93 -8.63 -9.95
C LEU A 88 1.88 -8.61 -8.73
N GLU A 89 1.39 -9.11 -7.59
CA GLU A 89 2.01 -10.21 -6.85
C GLU A 89 1.28 -11.47 -6.26
N THR A 90 0.17 -12.05 -6.77
CA THR A 90 -0.18 -13.50 -6.63
C THR A 90 -0.46 -14.29 -7.89
N ALA A 91 0.61 -14.42 -8.65
CA ALA A 91 0.83 -15.35 -9.70
C ALA A 91 2.25 -15.87 -9.99
N LEU A 92 3.31 -15.11 -9.75
CA LEU A 92 4.63 -15.44 -10.28
C LEU A 92 5.32 -16.61 -9.58
N GLY A 93 5.44 -16.63 -8.27
CA GLY A 93 6.03 -17.73 -7.51
C GLY A 93 5.55 -19.12 -7.87
N GLN A 94 4.26 -19.48 -7.75
CA GLN A 94 3.86 -20.87 -8.03
C GLN A 94 4.12 -21.20 -9.50
N TYR A 95 3.88 -20.22 -10.37
CA TYR A 95 4.18 -20.32 -11.79
C TYR A 95 5.67 -20.53 -12.08
N THR A 96 6.55 -19.78 -11.42
CA THR A 96 8.01 -19.89 -11.54
C THR A 96 8.58 -21.06 -10.75
N SER A 97 7.80 -21.52 -9.79
CA SER A 97 8.13 -22.29 -8.59
C SER A 97 9.46 -21.85 -7.96
N GLN A 98 9.64 -20.54 -7.74
CA GLN A 98 10.95 -19.95 -7.41
C GLN A 98 10.95 -18.85 -6.35
N GLY A 99 12.17 -18.66 -5.79
CA GLY A 99 12.81 -17.61 -4.99
C GLY A 99 12.83 -16.23 -5.67
N GLY A 100 13.26 -15.15 -5.04
CA GLY A 100 13.19 -13.79 -5.56
C GLY A 100 14.40 -12.92 -5.30
N ILE A 101 15.55 -13.53 -5.10
CA ILE A 101 16.55 -13.53 -6.15
C ILE A 101 16.48 -14.82 -7.04
N THR A 102 15.30 -15.19 -7.62
CA THR A 102 15.25 -16.06 -8.85
C THR A 102 14.03 -16.00 -9.80
N ALA A 103 12.83 -15.66 -9.34
CA ALA A 103 11.56 -15.75 -10.06
C ALA A 103 11.33 -14.50 -10.90
N TRP A 104 11.90 -13.38 -10.43
CA TRP A 104 13.06 -12.77 -11.09
C TRP A 104 13.64 -13.51 -12.29
N ARG A 105 14.89 -14.01 -12.29
CA ARG A 105 15.49 -14.45 -13.56
C ARG A 105 14.64 -15.45 -14.32
N LYS A 106 13.55 -16.12 -13.86
CA LYS A 106 12.61 -16.77 -14.80
C LYS A 106 12.19 -15.85 -15.96
N ILE A 107 12.36 -14.53 -15.84
CA ILE A 107 11.58 -13.54 -16.56
C ILE A 107 12.41 -12.45 -17.30
N CYS A 108 12.99 -11.38 -16.72
CA CYS A 108 13.74 -10.33 -17.48
C CYS A 108 15.20 -10.48 -17.21
N PRO A 109 16.09 -10.83 -18.15
CA PRO A 109 17.69 -11.06 -17.16
C PRO A 109 18.42 -9.63 -17.07
N ILE A 110 17.69 -8.45 -17.05
CA ILE A 110 18.13 -6.98 -17.02
C ILE A 110 17.31 -5.99 -16.21
N PHE A 111 16.05 -6.21 -15.90
CA PHE A 111 15.55 -5.59 -14.69
C PHE A 111 16.10 -6.50 -13.63
N GLU A 112 17.33 -6.10 -13.35
CA GLU A 112 18.47 -6.60 -12.65
C GLU A 112 18.88 -6.02 -11.12
N GLY A 113 19.13 -4.80 -10.31
CA GLY A 113 18.50 -3.39 -9.76
C GLY A 113 17.45 -3.08 -8.53
N ILE A 114 16.13 -3.38 -8.57
CA ILE A 114 15.02 -3.75 -7.57
C ILE A 114 14.72 -5.26 -7.04
N GLY A 115 15.47 -5.98 -6.16
CA GLY A 115 15.82 -7.44 -6.23
C GLY A 115 16.77 -8.16 -5.27
N TYR A 116 18.00 -7.70 -5.22
CA TYR A 116 18.68 -7.64 -3.91
C TYR A 116 18.29 -6.35 -3.22
N ALA A 117 17.06 -5.96 -3.53
CA ALA A 117 16.58 -4.63 -3.62
C ALA A 117 15.05 -4.72 -3.81
N SER A 118 14.30 -5.82 -3.63
CA SER A 118 14.26 -7.22 -3.13
C SER A 118 14.94 -8.02 -1.98
N GLN A 119 16.23 -8.00 -1.65
CA GLN A 119 16.83 -8.91 -0.65
C GLN A 119 17.94 -8.28 0.20
N THR A 120 17.46 -7.47 1.12
CA THR A 120 18.08 -6.77 2.24
C THR A 120 16.99 -6.26 3.19
N ILE A 121 15.73 -6.01 2.71
CA ILE A 121 14.57 -5.54 3.53
C ILE A 121 14.50 -6.24 4.85
N VAL A 122 14.24 -7.53 4.82
CA VAL A 122 14.15 -8.35 6.03
C VAL A 122 15.49 -9.07 6.22
N ILE A 123 16.58 -8.30 6.02
CA ILE A 123 17.64 -8.21 7.01
C ILE A 123 17.25 -7.12 8.02
N LEU A 124 16.97 -5.87 7.61
CA LEU A 124 16.64 -4.80 8.57
C LEU A 124 15.18 -4.76 9.12
N LEU A 125 14.09 -5.15 8.44
CA LEU A 125 12.77 -5.26 9.13
C LEU A 125 12.75 -6.50 10.00
N ASN A 126 13.51 -7.52 9.61
CA ASN A 126 13.90 -8.56 10.52
C ASN A 126 14.60 -7.99 11.76
N ILE A 127 15.50 -7.01 11.62
CA ILE A 127 16.20 -6.36 12.74
C ILE A 127 15.26 -5.56 13.65
N TYR A 128 14.44 -4.65 13.13
CA TYR A 128 13.68 -3.74 13.99
C TYR A 128 12.28 -4.25 14.38
N TYR A 129 11.48 -4.87 13.50
CA TYR A 129 10.05 -5.12 13.82
C TYR A 129 9.90 -6.10 15.00
N ILE A 130 10.87 -7.00 15.15
CA ILE A 130 11.00 -7.89 16.30
C ILE A 130 11.37 -7.21 17.63
N ILE A 131 11.87 -5.97 17.62
CA ILE A 131 12.05 -5.14 18.83
C ILE A 131 10.68 -4.85 19.46
N VAL A 132 9.64 -4.65 18.64
CA VAL A 132 8.27 -4.49 19.12
C VAL A 132 7.77 -5.77 19.81
N LEU A 133 8.14 -6.94 19.30
CA LEU A 133 7.85 -8.23 19.95
C LEU A 133 8.63 -8.36 21.26
N ALA A 134 9.86 -7.83 21.35
CA ALA A 134 10.62 -7.79 22.60
C ALA A 134 9.92 -6.92 23.66
N TRP A 135 9.41 -5.75 23.28
CA TRP A 135 8.59 -4.91 24.17
C TRP A 135 7.26 -5.58 24.55
N ALA A 136 6.56 -6.20 23.60
CA ALA A 136 5.32 -6.93 23.87
C ALA A 136 5.52 -8.13 24.79
N LEU A 137 6.63 -8.87 24.65
CA LEU A 137 7.02 -9.91 25.60
C LEU A 137 7.36 -9.33 26.98
N PHE A 138 8.06 -8.20 27.05
CA PHE A 138 8.37 -7.52 28.32
C PHE A 138 7.08 -7.08 29.05
N TYR A 139 6.12 -6.49 28.34
CA TYR A 139 4.81 -6.11 28.90
C TYR A 139 3.96 -7.33 29.27
N LEU A 140 3.98 -8.41 28.47
CA LEU A 140 3.31 -9.66 28.79
C LEU A 140 3.87 -10.28 30.07
N PHE A 141 5.20 -10.33 30.24
CA PHE A 141 5.81 -10.79 31.49
C PHE A 141 5.50 -9.87 32.67
N SER A 142 5.50 -8.55 32.44
CA SER A 142 5.10 -7.54 33.42
C SER A 142 3.60 -7.55 33.76
N SER A 143 2.79 -8.30 33.01
CA SER A 143 1.34 -8.49 33.28
C SER A 143 1.06 -9.64 34.24
N PHE A 144 2.04 -10.49 34.58
CA PHE A 144 1.88 -11.60 35.53
C PHE A 144 2.07 -11.15 36.99
N THR A 145 1.40 -10.07 37.36
CA THR A 145 1.37 -9.48 38.71
C THR A 145 -0.07 -9.36 39.22
N ILE A 146 -0.25 -9.08 40.51
CA ILE A 146 -1.56 -8.82 41.10
C ILE A 146 -2.03 -7.40 40.73
N ASP A 147 -1.17 -6.42 40.99
CA ASP A 147 -1.32 -5.04 40.56
C ASP A 147 -0.38 -4.77 39.37
N LEU A 148 -0.86 -4.08 38.33
CA LEU A 148 -0.07 -3.81 37.13
C LEU A 148 1.03 -2.76 37.41
N PRO A 149 2.29 -2.96 36.97
CA PRO A 149 3.42 -2.07 37.32
C PRO A 149 3.27 -0.61 36.85
N TRP A 150 2.46 -0.37 35.82
CA TRP A 150 2.11 0.96 35.31
C TRP A 150 0.84 1.55 35.94
N GLY A 151 0.21 0.85 36.87
CA GLY A 151 -1.05 1.26 37.52
C GLY A 151 -0.89 2.15 38.76
N SER A 152 0.34 2.40 39.23
CA SER A 152 0.62 3.22 40.43
C SER A 152 1.99 3.89 40.37
N CYS A 153 2.15 5.00 41.08
CA CYS A 153 3.37 5.83 41.10
C CYS A 153 4.38 5.38 42.19
N ARG A 154 4.33 4.11 42.62
CA ARG A 154 4.94 3.65 43.88
C ARG A 154 6.22 2.83 43.68
N HIS A 155 6.93 3.07 42.57
CA HIS A 155 8.10 2.29 42.16
C HIS A 155 9.38 3.12 42.13
N ASP A 156 10.53 2.45 42.15
CA ASP A 156 11.87 3.06 42.20
C ASP A 156 12.27 3.83 40.93
N TRP A 157 11.49 3.72 39.86
CA TRP A 157 11.64 4.48 38.62
C TRP A 157 10.71 5.70 38.52
N ASN A 158 9.78 5.89 39.46
CA ASN A 158 8.85 7.01 39.45
C ASN A 158 9.48 8.30 39.98
N THR A 159 8.96 9.46 39.56
CA THR A 159 9.37 10.78 40.10
C THR A 159 8.36 11.34 41.10
N GLU A 160 8.80 12.37 41.85
CA GLU A 160 7.92 13.18 42.71
C GLU A 160 6.83 13.95 41.94
N HIS A 161 6.88 13.96 40.60
CA HIS A 161 5.86 14.55 39.72
C HIS A 161 4.82 13.53 39.21
N CYS A 162 4.95 12.25 39.54
CA CYS A 162 4.02 11.20 39.12
C CYS A 162 2.68 11.29 39.89
N VAL A 163 1.56 11.28 39.16
CA VAL A 163 0.21 11.40 39.74
C VAL A 163 -0.67 10.19 39.42
N GLU A 164 -1.20 9.55 40.48
CA GLU A 164 -2.25 8.53 40.39
C GLU A 164 -3.62 9.21 40.17
N PHE A 165 -4.21 9.06 38.97
CA PHE A 165 -5.56 9.55 38.66
C PHE A 165 -6.65 8.75 39.43
N GLN A 166 -6.91 9.12 40.68
CA GLN A 166 -7.98 8.53 41.49
C GLN A 166 -9.34 9.21 41.25
N ARG A 167 -10.42 8.42 41.37
CA ARG A 167 -11.80 8.90 41.16
C ARG A 167 -12.21 9.97 42.18
N ALA A 168 -12.97 10.95 41.67
CA ALA A 168 -13.41 12.16 42.34
C ALA A 168 -13.77 11.99 43.83
N SER A 169 -12.85 12.39 44.71
CA SER A 169 -13.13 12.66 46.13
C SER A 169 -12.26 13.82 46.64
N SER A 170 -12.90 14.97 46.80
CA SER A 170 -12.46 16.14 47.60
C SER A 170 -11.04 16.69 47.41
N SER A 171 -10.97 17.85 46.74
CA SER A 171 -10.10 18.99 47.11
C SER A 171 -8.59 18.70 47.30
N VAL A 172 -7.86 18.55 46.20
CA VAL A 172 -6.41 18.85 46.17
C VAL A 172 -6.14 19.80 45.00
N ASN A 173 -5.73 21.04 45.31
CA ASN A 173 -5.19 21.95 44.30
C ASN A 173 -3.77 21.49 43.95
N LEU A 174 -3.62 20.62 42.96
CA LEU A 174 -2.32 20.20 42.42
C LEU A 174 -2.19 20.58 40.95
N SER A 175 -2.39 21.87 40.65
CA SER A 175 -2.03 22.49 39.37
C SER A 175 -0.50 22.54 39.24
N SER A 176 0.08 21.43 38.82
CA SER A 176 1.50 21.28 38.47
C SER A 176 1.58 20.96 36.98
N GLU A 177 2.04 21.90 36.17
CA GLU A 177 2.14 21.77 34.70
C GLU A 177 3.12 20.67 34.26
N ASN A 178 3.96 20.17 35.18
CA ASN A 178 4.93 19.08 34.94
C ASN A 178 4.47 17.69 35.44
N ALA A 179 3.17 17.47 35.67
CA ALA A 179 2.68 16.21 36.25
C ALA A 179 2.71 15.04 35.24
N THR A 180 3.33 13.91 35.61
CA THR A 180 3.45 12.71 34.77
C THR A 180 2.48 11.60 35.21
N SER A 181 2.07 10.72 34.28
CA SER A 181 1.27 9.52 34.64
C SER A 181 2.19 8.31 34.90
N PRO A 182 1.79 7.34 35.75
CA PRO A 182 2.61 6.17 36.06
C PRO A 182 2.90 5.29 34.84
N VAL A 183 2.10 5.41 33.77
CA VAL A 183 2.30 4.69 32.51
C VAL A 183 3.39 5.35 31.64
N ILE A 184 3.51 6.70 31.70
CA ILE A 184 4.59 7.47 31.06
C ILE A 184 5.93 6.99 31.60
N GLU A 185 6.08 7.05 32.92
CA GLU A 185 7.33 6.76 33.59
C GLU A 185 7.68 5.27 33.54
N PHE A 186 6.69 4.38 33.50
CA PHE A 186 6.95 2.97 33.21
C PHE A 186 7.57 2.80 31.81
N TRP A 187 7.04 3.42 30.77
CA TRP A 187 7.62 3.35 29.43
C TRP A 187 9.01 4.00 29.34
N GLU A 188 9.11 5.28 29.70
CA GLU A 188 10.33 6.06 29.47
C GLU A 188 11.45 5.74 30.46
N ARG A 189 11.12 5.52 31.74
CA ARG A 189 12.11 5.34 32.84
C ARG A 189 12.31 3.88 33.25
N ARG A 190 11.30 2.99 33.10
CA ARG A 190 11.46 1.55 33.44
C ARG A 190 11.72 0.63 32.25
N VAL A 191 11.03 0.80 31.13
CA VAL A 191 11.24 -0.01 29.92
C VAL A 191 12.47 0.50 29.20
N LEU A 192 12.39 1.69 28.60
CA LEU A 192 13.42 2.24 27.73
C LEU A 192 14.66 2.73 28.49
N LYS A 193 14.48 3.49 29.58
CA LYS A 193 15.50 4.41 30.13
C LYS A 193 16.02 5.35 29.03
N ILE A 194 15.11 6.13 28.44
CA ILE A 194 15.45 7.01 27.32
C ILE A 194 16.51 8.05 27.75
N SER A 195 17.53 8.24 26.91
CA SER A 195 18.59 9.23 27.14
C SER A 195 18.18 10.63 26.66
N ASP A 196 18.99 11.67 26.93
CA ASP A 196 18.71 13.04 26.50
C ASP A 196 18.75 13.26 24.97
N GLY A 197 19.24 12.27 24.22
CA GLY A 197 19.32 12.33 22.76
C GLY A 197 20.27 11.29 22.16
N ILE A 198 20.18 11.09 20.85
CA ILE A 198 20.87 10.00 20.14
C ILE A 198 22.41 10.01 20.24
N GLN A 199 23.02 11.18 20.49
CA GLN A 199 24.47 11.29 20.72
C GLN A 199 24.91 10.52 21.98
N HIS A 200 23.97 10.23 22.89
CA HIS A 200 24.16 9.48 24.12
C HIS A 200 23.41 8.15 24.05
N LEU A 201 23.94 7.20 23.28
CA LEU A 201 23.38 5.84 23.15
C LEU A 201 23.23 5.10 24.50
N GLY A 202 24.08 5.40 25.49
CA GLY A 202 23.98 4.83 26.84
C GLY A 202 24.19 3.31 26.91
N ALA A 203 23.62 2.67 27.92
CA ALA A 203 23.78 1.24 28.20
C ALA A 203 22.77 0.36 27.46
N LEU A 204 23.07 -0.94 27.33
CA LEU A 204 22.15 -1.94 26.78
C LEU A 204 21.11 -2.39 27.83
N ARG A 205 19.82 -2.36 27.45
CA ARG A 205 18.69 -2.83 28.27
C ARG A 205 18.62 -4.36 28.25
N TRP A 206 19.44 -5.02 29.07
CA TRP A 206 19.62 -6.49 29.09
C TRP A 206 18.33 -7.31 29.18
N GLU A 207 17.32 -6.85 29.91
CA GLU A 207 16.00 -7.53 29.99
C GLU A 207 15.32 -7.57 28.62
N LEU A 208 15.32 -6.46 27.88
CA LEU A 208 14.79 -6.40 26.52
C LEU A 208 15.63 -7.24 25.54
N ALA A 209 16.94 -7.34 25.76
CA ALA A 209 17.80 -8.21 24.95
C ALA A 209 17.46 -9.69 25.13
N LEU A 210 17.02 -10.12 26.32
CA LEU A 210 16.49 -11.46 26.56
C LEU A 210 15.10 -11.65 25.91
N CYS A 211 14.22 -10.65 25.97
CA CYS A 211 12.93 -10.70 25.26
C CYS A 211 13.10 -10.76 23.73
N LEU A 212 14.07 -10.03 23.17
CA LEU A 212 14.46 -10.07 21.76
C LEU A 212 15.04 -11.44 21.36
N LEU A 213 15.90 -12.03 22.19
CA LEU A 213 16.42 -13.38 21.99
C LEU A 213 15.28 -14.41 21.96
N LEU A 214 14.33 -14.30 22.90
CA LEU A 214 13.15 -15.17 22.96
C LEU A 214 12.27 -15.04 21.71
N ALA A 215 11.98 -13.81 21.26
CA ALA A 215 11.25 -13.55 20.03
C ALA A 215 11.93 -14.20 18.82
N TRP A 216 13.26 -14.08 18.71
CA TRP A 216 14.05 -14.72 17.65
C TRP A 216 14.00 -16.25 17.69
N VAL A 217 14.07 -16.84 18.88
CA VAL A 217 13.96 -18.29 19.08
C VAL A 217 12.59 -18.80 18.64
N ILE A 218 11.50 -18.14 19.06
CA ILE A 218 10.13 -18.51 18.67
C ILE A 218 9.98 -18.41 17.14
N CYS A 219 10.39 -17.28 16.56
CA CYS A 219 10.37 -17.04 15.13
C CYS A 219 11.11 -18.14 14.33
N TYR A 220 12.33 -18.50 14.74
CA TYR A 220 13.12 -19.56 14.12
C TYR A 220 12.39 -20.92 14.13
N PHE A 221 11.76 -21.30 15.24
CA PHE A 221 11.01 -22.56 15.32
C PHE A 221 9.74 -22.56 14.45
N CYS A 222 9.03 -21.44 14.32
CA CYS A 222 7.85 -21.32 13.46
C CYS A 222 8.14 -21.70 12.00
N ILE A 223 9.30 -21.30 11.46
CA ILE A 223 9.68 -21.49 10.04
C ILE A 223 10.79 -22.51 9.77
N TRP A 224 11.27 -23.25 10.80
CA TRP A 224 12.29 -24.30 10.67
C TRP A 224 12.06 -25.17 9.41
N LYS A 225 10.87 -25.77 9.29
CA LYS A 225 10.52 -26.68 8.17
C LYS A 225 9.82 -25.94 7.01
N GLY A 226 10.01 -24.63 6.94
CA GLY A 226 9.33 -23.70 6.03
C GLY A 226 7.82 -23.80 6.14
N VAL A 227 7.14 -23.55 5.04
CA VAL A 227 5.66 -23.56 4.94
C VAL A 227 4.93 -24.78 5.51
N LYS A 228 5.56 -25.95 5.65
CA LYS A 228 4.96 -27.12 6.32
C LYS A 228 4.89 -27.00 7.85
N SER A 229 5.60 -26.04 8.41
CA SER A 229 5.53 -25.60 9.81
C SER A 229 4.68 -24.33 9.92
N THR A 230 5.01 -23.31 9.13
CA THR A 230 4.29 -22.02 9.03
C THR A 230 2.78 -22.24 8.93
N GLY A 231 2.35 -23.06 7.96
CA GLY A 231 0.95 -23.36 7.69
C GLY A 231 0.17 -24.05 8.81
N LYS A 232 0.85 -24.51 9.86
CA LYS A 232 0.20 -25.12 11.03
C LYS A 232 0.09 -24.14 12.20
N VAL A 233 1.11 -23.33 12.44
CA VAL A 233 1.13 -22.31 13.50
C VAL A 233 0.00 -21.30 13.29
N VAL A 234 -0.14 -20.85 12.05
CA VAL A 234 -1.05 -19.80 11.60
C VAL A 234 -2.53 -20.10 11.78
N TYR A 235 -2.93 -21.37 11.95
CA TYR A 235 -4.31 -21.70 12.30
C TYR A 235 -4.71 -21.15 13.68
N PHE A 236 -3.75 -21.01 14.59
CA PHE A 236 -3.97 -20.43 15.91
C PHE A 236 -3.62 -18.94 15.93
N THR A 237 -2.43 -18.59 15.44
CA THR A 237 -1.88 -17.24 15.60
C THR A 237 -2.62 -16.19 14.77
N ALA A 238 -3.11 -16.54 13.57
CA ALA A 238 -3.94 -15.66 12.76
C ALA A 238 -5.40 -15.54 13.22
N THR A 239 -5.92 -16.52 13.97
CA THR A 239 -7.36 -16.61 14.30
C THR A 239 -7.68 -16.10 15.70
N PHE A 240 -6.78 -16.31 16.67
CA PHE A 240 -6.95 -15.83 18.05
C PHE A 240 -7.12 -14.29 18.15
N PRO A 241 -6.40 -13.45 17.36
CA PRO A 241 -6.61 -12.01 17.39
C PRO A 241 -8.04 -11.58 17.06
N TYR A 242 -8.73 -12.21 16.09
CA TYR A 242 -10.14 -11.89 15.82
C TYR A 242 -11.02 -12.09 17.04
N LEU A 243 -10.83 -13.18 17.78
CA LEU A 243 -11.60 -13.48 18.98
C LEU A 243 -11.44 -12.34 20.00
N MET A 244 -10.20 -11.91 20.24
CA MET A 244 -9.91 -10.79 21.13
C MET A 244 -10.42 -9.45 20.60
N LEU A 245 -10.34 -9.18 19.29
CA LEU A 245 -10.85 -7.95 18.71
C LEU A 245 -12.38 -7.87 18.78
N VAL A 246 -13.09 -9.00 18.61
CA VAL A 246 -14.55 -9.10 18.83
C VAL A 246 -14.90 -8.89 20.32
N VAL A 247 -14.13 -9.47 21.24
CA VAL A 247 -14.35 -9.26 22.69
C VAL A 247 -14.08 -7.81 23.09
N LEU A 248 -13.01 -7.19 22.58
CA LEU A 248 -12.69 -5.78 22.80
C LEU A 248 -13.73 -4.85 22.14
N LEU A 249 -14.35 -5.25 21.02
CA LEU A 249 -15.49 -4.53 20.42
C LEU A 249 -16.66 -4.52 21.40
N ILE A 250 -17.11 -5.73 21.79
CA ILE A 250 -18.31 -5.91 22.59
C ILE A 250 -18.12 -5.23 23.95
N ARG A 251 -16.92 -5.33 24.54
CA ARG A 251 -16.64 -4.61 25.78
C ARG A 251 -16.57 -3.10 25.55
N GLY A 252 -15.86 -2.64 24.52
CA GLY A 252 -15.72 -1.22 24.20
C GLY A 252 -17.05 -0.49 24.10
N VAL A 253 -18.00 -1.00 23.30
CA VAL A 253 -19.32 -0.35 23.13
C VAL A 253 -20.22 -0.37 24.36
N THR A 254 -19.92 -1.19 25.37
CA THR A 254 -20.71 -1.27 26.62
C THR A 254 -20.18 -0.37 27.74
N LEU A 255 -19.15 0.42 27.49
CA LEU A 255 -18.64 1.38 28.47
C LEU A 255 -19.45 2.70 28.43
N PRO A 256 -19.62 3.42 29.55
CA PRO A 256 -20.04 4.82 29.48
C PRO A 256 -18.99 5.60 28.67
N GLY A 257 -19.38 6.68 27.99
CA GLY A 257 -18.44 7.40 27.12
C GLY A 257 -18.05 6.62 25.87
N ALA A 258 -18.36 5.32 25.75
CA ALA A 258 -18.35 4.63 24.47
C ALA A 258 -19.32 5.28 23.48
N ALA A 259 -20.29 6.08 23.92
CA ALA A 259 -21.18 6.91 23.09
C ALA A 259 -20.51 8.21 22.55
N GLN A 260 -19.37 8.62 23.13
CA GLN A 260 -18.57 9.80 22.77
C GLN A 260 -17.24 9.41 22.10
N GLY A 261 -16.68 8.30 22.59
CA GLY A 261 -16.49 7.11 21.78
C GLY A 261 -17.30 7.21 20.50
N ILE A 262 -18.60 7.02 20.55
CA ILE A 262 -19.49 7.13 19.41
C ILE A 262 -19.57 8.53 18.78
N GLN A 263 -18.56 9.42 18.71
CA GLN A 263 -18.40 10.28 17.51
C GLN A 263 -16.96 10.77 17.14
N PHE A 264 -15.89 10.03 17.44
CA PHE A 264 -14.55 10.24 16.81
C PHE A 264 -14.20 9.14 15.75
N TYR A 265 -15.21 8.40 15.26
CA TYR A 265 -15.18 7.40 14.19
C TYR A 265 -15.97 7.94 12.95
N LEU A 266 -17.19 7.51 12.52
CA LEU A 266 -17.94 8.16 11.37
C LEU A 266 -18.39 9.59 11.64
N TYR A 267 -17.64 10.32 12.45
CA TYR A 267 -17.68 11.75 12.37
C TYR A 267 -16.51 12.28 11.55
N PRO A 268 -16.76 12.82 10.35
CA PRO A 268 -15.74 12.72 9.29
C PRO A 268 -14.56 13.78 9.32
N ASN A 269 -13.78 14.17 8.30
CA ASN A 269 -13.16 15.54 8.26
C ASN A 269 -13.12 16.23 6.85
N LEU A 270 -13.63 17.46 6.62
CA LEU A 270 -13.39 18.40 5.48
C LEU A 270 -12.43 19.54 5.79
N THR A 271 -11.58 19.33 6.78
CA THR A 271 -10.52 20.27 7.08
C THR A 271 -9.21 19.57 7.10
N ARG A 272 -9.05 18.59 8.02
CA ARG A 272 -7.85 17.78 8.11
C ARG A 272 -7.54 17.30 6.74
N LEU A 273 -8.47 16.60 6.10
CA LEU A 273 -8.76 16.68 4.67
C LEU A 273 -7.71 17.30 3.73
N TRP A 274 -7.44 18.60 3.75
CA TRP A 274 -6.42 19.18 2.87
C TRP A 274 -4.96 18.97 3.36
N ASP A 275 -4.66 18.37 4.49
CA ASP A 275 -3.29 18.12 4.95
C ASP A 275 -2.60 17.10 4.01
N PRO A 276 -1.41 17.41 3.45
CA PRO A 276 -0.66 16.41 2.71
C PRO A 276 -0.30 15.23 3.57
N GLN A 277 -0.10 15.40 4.87
CA GLN A 277 0.36 14.34 5.75
C GLN A 277 -0.62 13.17 5.82
N VAL A 278 -1.80 13.35 5.25
CA VAL A 278 -3.07 12.62 5.47
C VAL A 278 -3.19 11.91 4.13
N TRP A 279 -3.00 12.65 3.02
CA TRP A 279 -2.46 12.15 1.76
C TRP A 279 -1.16 11.39 1.94
N MET A 280 -0.57 11.32 3.13
CA MET A 280 0.70 10.66 3.36
C MET A 280 0.72 9.67 4.52
N ASP A 281 -0.32 9.61 5.35
CA ASP A 281 -0.41 8.73 6.52
C ASP A 281 -1.25 7.49 6.28
N ALA A 282 -2.13 7.55 5.30
CA ALA A 282 -3.26 6.66 5.33
C ALA A 282 -3.14 5.56 4.29
N GLY A 283 -2.94 5.83 3.00
CA GLY A 283 -2.35 4.93 2.00
C GLY A 283 -0.94 4.39 2.34
N THR A 284 -0.45 4.71 3.53
CA THR A 284 0.87 4.37 4.00
C THR A 284 0.88 3.61 5.33
N GLN A 285 -0.05 3.94 6.22
CA GLN A 285 -0.68 2.98 7.11
C GLN A 285 -1.34 1.83 6.38
N ILE A 286 -1.62 2.12 5.15
CA ILE A 286 -1.69 1.17 4.12
C ILE A 286 -0.22 0.77 3.80
N PHE A 287 0.43 1.03 2.65
CA PHE A 287 1.72 0.43 2.18
C PHE A 287 2.52 -0.56 3.08
N PHE A 288 2.90 -0.14 4.29
CA PHE A 288 3.52 -0.94 5.35
C PHE A 288 2.73 -2.17 5.84
N SER A 289 1.41 -2.11 5.77
CA SER A 289 0.54 -2.85 6.69
C SER A 289 -0.37 -3.86 6.04
N PHE A 290 -0.21 -4.19 4.73
CA PHE A 290 -0.68 -5.21 3.66
C PHE A 290 0.69 -5.54 3.17
N ALA A 291 1.63 -5.83 4.09
CA ALA A 291 2.94 -5.23 4.15
C ALA A 291 3.67 -5.28 2.83
N ILE A 292 3.34 -4.33 1.95
CA ILE A 292 3.57 -4.51 0.54
C ILE A 292 5.05 -4.40 0.47
N CYS A 293 5.58 -5.49 0.02
CA CYS A 293 6.97 -5.69 -0.11
C CYS A 293 7.82 -6.11 1.12
N LEU A 294 7.19 -6.56 2.22
CA LEU A 294 7.84 -7.43 3.24
C LEU A 294 7.99 -8.90 2.90
N GLY A 295 7.06 -9.48 2.15
CA GLY A 295 7.38 -10.46 1.13
C GLY A 295 8.00 -11.77 1.44
N CYS A 296 8.00 -12.07 2.72
CA CYS A 296 6.98 -12.89 3.32
C CYS A 296 6.38 -14.02 2.45
N LEU A 297 6.06 -13.75 1.21
CA LEU A 297 4.82 -14.07 0.60
C LEU A 297 4.90 -14.79 -0.68
N THR A 298 5.93 -14.57 -1.49
CA THR A 298 6.25 -15.53 -2.51
C THR A 298 7.21 -16.49 -1.90
N ALA A 299 7.82 -16.16 -0.76
CA ALA A 299 8.01 -17.17 0.27
C ALA A 299 6.71 -17.97 0.38
N LEU A 300 5.60 -17.43 0.90
CA LEU A 300 4.33 -18.17 0.90
C LEU A 300 3.84 -18.66 -0.50
N GLY A 301 4.12 -18.02 -1.62
CA GLY A 301 3.36 -18.15 -2.87
C GLY A 301 4.10 -18.85 -4.00
N SER A 302 5.42 -18.99 -3.87
CA SER A 302 6.20 -19.99 -4.60
C SER A 302 5.83 -21.43 -4.27
N TYR A 303 4.97 -21.63 -3.27
CA TYR A 303 4.58 -22.92 -2.72
C TYR A 303 3.11 -23.28 -2.95
N ASN A 304 2.30 -22.42 -3.59
CA ASN A 304 0.97 -22.84 -4.07
C ASN A 304 1.07 -23.89 -5.20
N LYS A 305 -0.04 -24.55 -5.53
CA LYS A 305 -0.14 -25.47 -6.68
C LYS A 305 -0.32 -24.66 -7.96
N TYR A 306 0.08 -25.18 -9.13
CA TYR A 306 -0.01 -24.47 -10.42
C TYR A 306 -1.44 -23.99 -10.73
N HIS A 307 -2.37 -24.83 -11.21
CA HIS A 307 -3.79 -24.42 -11.34
C HIS A 307 -4.48 -24.38 -9.96
N ASN A 308 -4.07 -23.46 -9.09
CA ASN A 308 -4.54 -23.46 -7.70
C ASN A 308 -6.05 -23.22 -7.63
N ASN A 309 -6.56 -23.53 -6.44
CA ASN A 309 -7.54 -22.68 -5.82
C ASN A 309 -6.82 -21.63 -4.95
N CYS A 310 -6.57 -20.43 -5.49
CA CYS A 310 -6.23 -19.21 -4.76
C CYS A 310 -6.92 -17.95 -5.34
N TYR A 311 -7.06 -17.86 -6.67
CA TYR A 311 -7.90 -16.83 -7.29
C TYR A 311 -9.33 -16.93 -6.71
N ARG A 312 -9.94 -18.03 -6.20
CA ARG A 312 -11.25 -17.91 -5.46
C ARG A 312 -11.15 -17.33 -4.03
N ASP A 313 -10.03 -16.70 -3.67
CA ASP A 313 -9.69 -16.36 -2.28
C ASP A 313 -9.31 -14.89 -2.15
N CYS A 314 -8.92 -14.27 -3.26
CA CYS A 314 -8.40 -12.92 -3.33
C CYS A 314 -9.30 -11.88 -2.66
N ILE A 315 -10.44 -11.56 -3.29
CA ILE A 315 -11.48 -10.72 -2.66
C ILE A 315 -11.83 -11.20 -1.25
N ALA A 316 -11.72 -12.49 -0.91
CA ALA A 316 -12.02 -12.94 0.45
C ALA A 316 -11.07 -12.30 1.46
N LEU A 317 -9.77 -12.62 1.48
CA LEU A 317 -8.87 -11.95 2.42
C LEU A 317 -8.24 -10.67 1.92
N CYS A 318 -8.65 -10.10 0.78
CA CYS A 318 -8.55 -8.66 0.55
C CYS A 318 -9.85 -7.88 0.91
N PHE A 319 -10.89 -8.60 1.38
CA PHE A 319 -11.98 -8.10 2.24
C PHE A 319 -11.94 -8.60 3.72
N LEU A 320 -11.01 -9.48 4.17
CA LEU A 320 -11.07 -10.14 5.51
C LEU A 320 -10.31 -9.51 6.70
N ASN A 321 -9.29 -8.71 6.48
CA ASN A 321 -8.63 -7.72 7.36
C ASN A 321 -9.16 -6.26 7.17
N SER A 322 -9.59 -5.96 5.96
CA SER A 322 -10.86 -5.34 5.53
C SER A 322 -12.05 -5.99 6.25
N GLY A 323 -11.81 -7.03 7.04
CA GLY A 323 -12.65 -7.79 7.95
C GLY A 323 -12.04 -8.00 9.38
N THR A 324 -10.84 -7.50 9.72
CA THR A 324 -10.10 -7.75 11.02
C THR A 324 -9.69 -6.47 11.71
N SER A 325 -10.52 -5.49 11.45
CA SER A 325 -10.44 -4.18 12.02
C SER A 325 -11.89 -3.93 12.47
N PHE A 326 -12.54 -2.80 12.27
CA PHE A 326 -14.00 -2.57 12.47
C PHE A 326 -14.27 -2.69 13.93
N VAL A 327 -14.87 -3.82 14.25
CA VAL A 327 -14.54 -4.64 15.40
C VAL A 327 -13.30 -4.15 16.17
N ALA A 328 -12.08 -4.27 15.63
CA ALA A 328 -10.82 -3.90 16.28
C ALA A 328 -10.64 -2.42 16.67
N GLY A 329 -11.65 -1.56 16.61
CA GLY A 329 -11.58 -0.13 16.93
C GLY A 329 -12.91 0.56 17.22
N PHE A 330 -14.02 0.03 16.70
CA PHE A 330 -15.30 -0.08 17.40
C PHE A 330 -15.06 -0.61 18.84
N ALA A 331 -13.96 -1.35 19.04
CA ALA A 331 -13.18 -1.56 20.26
C ALA A 331 -12.34 -0.34 20.74
N ILE A 332 -11.09 -0.22 20.29
CA ILE A 332 -10.00 0.70 20.75
C ILE A 332 -10.54 2.09 21.05
N PHE A 333 -11.31 2.56 20.09
CA PHE A 333 -11.59 3.95 19.96
C PHE A 333 -12.86 4.22 20.80
N SER A 334 -13.84 3.30 20.88
CA SER A 334 -14.90 3.42 21.90
C SER A 334 -14.34 3.35 23.33
N ILE A 335 -13.27 2.58 23.56
CA ILE A 335 -12.48 2.59 24.80
C ILE A 335 -11.81 3.97 25.04
N LEU A 336 -11.17 4.59 24.04
CA LEU A 336 -10.69 5.98 24.12
C LEU A 336 -11.83 7.00 24.40
N GLY A 337 -13.07 6.63 24.12
CA GLY A 337 -14.26 7.42 24.46
C GLY A 337 -14.60 7.38 25.93
N PHE A 338 -14.61 6.17 26.49
CA PHE A 338 -14.72 5.92 27.93
C PHE A 338 -13.60 6.61 28.72
N MET A 339 -12.36 6.49 28.27
CA MET A 339 -11.20 7.12 28.91
C MET A 339 -11.33 8.64 29.00
N SER A 340 -11.84 9.29 27.95
CA SER A 340 -12.10 10.74 27.93
C SER A 340 -13.25 11.13 28.86
N GLN A 341 -14.35 10.36 28.89
CA GLN A 341 -15.44 10.67 29.83
C GLN A 341 -15.03 10.48 31.31
N GLU A 342 -14.21 9.48 31.65
CA GLU A 342 -13.72 9.30 33.03
C GLU A 342 -12.63 10.33 33.42
N GLN A 343 -11.81 10.81 32.47
CA GLN A 343 -10.76 11.80 32.74
C GLN A 343 -11.22 13.26 32.61
N GLY A 344 -12.36 13.52 31.94
CA GLY A 344 -12.91 14.86 31.71
C GLY A 344 -12.19 15.68 30.63
N VAL A 345 -11.13 15.14 30.02
CA VAL A 345 -10.36 15.79 28.94
C VAL A 345 -10.86 15.36 27.56
N PRO A 346 -10.75 16.21 26.51
CA PRO A 346 -11.11 15.86 25.15
C PRO A 346 -10.34 14.64 24.60
N ILE A 347 -10.94 13.92 23.65
CA ILE A 347 -10.29 12.76 22.99
C ILE A 347 -8.99 13.13 22.27
N SER A 348 -8.79 14.40 21.91
CA SER A 348 -7.54 14.91 21.35
C SER A 348 -6.31 14.81 22.26
N GLU A 349 -6.51 14.71 23.57
CA GLU A 349 -5.44 14.64 24.57
C GLU A 349 -5.22 13.21 25.13
N VAL A 350 -6.19 12.31 24.91
CA VAL A 350 -6.14 10.92 25.43
C VAL A 350 -5.54 9.94 24.43
N ALA A 351 -5.67 10.24 23.14
CA ALA A 351 -5.26 9.33 22.09
C ALA A 351 -3.79 9.55 21.74
N GLU A 352 -2.96 8.85 22.50
CA GLU A 352 -1.53 8.69 22.30
C GLU A 352 -1.26 7.95 20.98
N SER A 353 0.01 7.70 20.70
CA SER A 353 0.40 7.39 19.34
C SER A 353 1.35 6.20 19.24
N GLY A 354 1.48 5.53 18.08
CA GLY A 354 2.64 4.66 17.81
C GLY A 354 3.02 3.70 18.94
N PRO A 355 4.31 3.66 19.34
CA PRO A 355 4.84 2.65 20.91
C PRO A 355 4.34 3.30 22.22
N GLY A 356 3.28 4.08 22.10
CA GLY A 356 2.61 4.86 23.13
C GLY A 356 1.17 4.40 23.18
N LEU A 357 0.40 4.54 22.10
CA LEU A 357 -0.93 3.92 22.01
C LEU A 357 -0.84 2.43 22.39
N ALA A 358 0.14 1.69 21.85
CA ALA A 358 0.39 0.28 22.13
C ALA A 358 0.80 -0.06 23.58
N PHE A 359 1.78 0.66 24.14
CA PHE A 359 2.46 0.32 25.39
C PHE A 359 2.13 1.26 26.55
N ILE A 360 1.26 2.24 26.31
CA ILE A 360 0.87 3.26 27.28
C ILE A 360 -0.65 3.48 27.23
N ALA A 361 -1.27 3.99 26.16
CA ALA A 361 -2.73 4.23 26.15
C ALA A 361 -3.56 2.96 26.40
N TYR A 362 -3.17 1.81 25.82
CA TYR A 362 -3.81 0.52 26.12
C TYR A 362 -3.61 0.10 27.57
N PRO A 363 -2.38 0.01 28.12
CA PRO A 363 -2.13 -0.14 29.56
C PRO A 363 -2.95 0.80 30.47
N ARG A 364 -3.04 2.09 30.13
CA ARG A 364 -3.84 3.13 30.79
C ARG A 364 -5.34 2.79 30.77
N ALA A 365 -5.86 2.35 29.63
CA ALA A 365 -7.24 1.87 29.48
C ALA A 365 -7.51 0.57 30.27
N VAL A 366 -6.56 -0.37 30.22
CA VAL A 366 -6.68 -1.72 30.79
C VAL A 366 -6.69 -1.69 32.31
N VAL A 367 -5.91 -0.79 32.94
CA VAL A 367 -5.95 -0.56 34.40
C VAL A 367 -7.37 -0.16 34.88
N MET A 368 -8.16 0.52 34.03
CA MET A 368 -9.53 0.92 34.35
C MET A 368 -10.57 -0.22 34.20
N LEU A 369 -10.18 -1.41 33.72
CA LEU A 369 -11.06 -2.57 33.56
C LEU A 369 -11.01 -3.49 34.79
N PRO A 370 -12.16 -4.09 35.20
CA PRO A 370 -12.17 -5.08 36.28
C PRO A 370 -11.37 -6.33 35.86
N PHE A 371 -10.52 -6.84 36.76
CA PHE A 371 -9.52 -7.88 36.48
C PHE A 371 -8.48 -7.46 35.43
N SER A 372 -7.95 -6.25 35.55
CA SER A 372 -6.99 -5.64 34.61
C SER A 372 -5.78 -6.52 34.22
N PRO A 373 -5.16 -7.36 35.07
CA PRO A 373 -4.05 -8.23 34.64
C PRO A 373 -4.46 -9.27 33.59
N LEU A 374 -5.69 -9.78 33.64
CA LEU A 374 -6.21 -10.72 32.64
C LEU A 374 -6.36 -10.03 31.27
N TRP A 375 -6.91 -8.81 31.25
CA TRP A 375 -7.04 -8.03 30.02
C TRP A 375 -5.68 -7.62 29.46
N ALA A 376 -4.71 -7.26 30.32
CA ALA A 376 -3.33 -6.99 29.92
C ALA A 376 -2.67 -8.22 29.29
N CYS A 377 -2.76 -9.39 29.93
CA CYS A 377 -2.25 -10.65 29.40
C CYS A 377 -2.87 -10.99 28.03
N CYS A 378 -4.20 -10.93 27.90
CA CYS A 378 -4.88 -11.22 26.65
C CYS A 378 -4.53 -10.22 25.53
N PHE A 379 -4.38 -8.93 25.86
CA PHE A 379 -3.97 -7.90 24.92
C PHE A 379 -2.52 -8.09 24.45
N PHE A 380 -1.55 -8.18 25.37
CA PHE A 380 -0.14 -8.32 25.00
C PHE A 380 0.17 -9.69 24.39
N PHE A 381 -0.56 -10.75 24.75
CA PHE A 381 -0.47 -12.04 24.04
C PHE A 381 -0.98 -11.92 22.60
N MET A 382 -2.15 -11.28 22.37
CA MET A 382 -2.64 -11.00 21.02
C MET A 382 -1.60 -10.20 20.21
N VAL A 383 -1.01 -9.16 20.79
CA VAL A 383 0.08 -8.38 20.19
C VAL A 383 1.28 -9.26 19.83
N VAL A 384 1.73 -10.15 20.71
CA VAL A 384 2.83 -11.08 20.42
C VAL A 384 2.48 -12.01 19.23
N LEU A 385 1.23 -12.49 19.10
CA LEU A 385 0.83 -13.33 17.96
C LEU A 385 0.81 -12.54 16.63
N LEU A 386 0.15 -11.38 16.63
CA LEU A 386 0.09 -10.44 15.50
C LEU A 386 1.50 -10.03 15.02
N GLY A 387 2.42 -9.81 15.96
CA GLY A 387 3.81 -9.51 15.66
C GLY A 387 4.59 -10.71 15.12
N LEU A 388 4.42 -11.88 15.74
CA LEU A 388 5.11 -13.11 15.35
C LEU A 388 4.76 -13.53 13.93
N ASP A 389 3.49 -13.42 13.55
CA ASP A 389 3.07 -13.88 12.23
C ASP A 389 3.70 -13.05 11.10
N SER A 390 3.70 -11.71 11.19
CA SER A 390 4.44 -10.91 10.20
C SER A 390 5.95 -11.21 10.27
N GLN A 391 6.53 -11.33 11.47
CA GLN A 391 7.96 -11.53 11.64
C GLN A 391 8.48 -12.88 11.11
N PHE A 392 7.80 -14.01 11.34
CA PHE A 392 8.29 -15.29 10.82
C PHE A 392 8.06 -15.39 9.33
N VAL A 393 6.96 -14.85 8.80
CA VAL A 393 6.75 -14.87 7.36
C VAL A 393 7.82 -13.97 6.70
N CYS A 394 8.15 -12.81 7.28
CA CYS A 394 9.33 -12.02 6.95
C CYS A 394 10.60 -12.90 6.82
N VAL A 395 11.02 -13.63 7.86
CA VAL A 395 12.21 -14.49 7.74
C VAL A 395 12.05 -15.61 6.70
N GLU A 396 10.85 -16.22 6.58
CA GLU A 396 10.52 -17.24 5.57
C GLU A 396 10.77 -16.70 4.16
N SER A 397 10.64 -15.39 3.97
CA SER A 397 11.22 -14.66 2.86
C SER A 397 12.72 -14.90 2.76
N LEU A 398 13.60 -14.12 3.42
CA LEU A 398 15.03 -13.97 3.09
C LEU A 398 15.69 -15.27 2.64
N VAL A 399 15.46 -16.27 3.47
CA VAL A 399 15.85 -17.67 3.34
C VAL A 399 15.55 -18.24 1.96
N THR A 400 14.31 -18.13 1.46
CA THR A 400 13.85 -18.89 0.29
C THR A 400 14.50 -18.52 -1.05
N ALA A 401 15.29 -17.44 -1.17
CA ALA A 401 16.01 -17.15 -2.41
C ALA A 401 17.46 -16.79 -2.29
N LEU A 402 17.96 -16.53 -1.08
CA LEU A 402 19.29 -17.05 -0.79
C LEU A 402 19.31 -18.58 -1.11
N VAL A 403 18.25 -19.33 -0.77
CA VAL A 403 18.06 -20.75 -1.17
C VAL A 403 18.02 -20.96 -2.68
N ASP A 404 17.12 -20.26 -3.39
CA ASP A 404 16.89 -20.54 -4.82
C ASP A 404 17.93 -19.89 -5.76
N MET A 405 18.62 -18.82 -5.38
CA MET A 405 19.80 -18.30 -6.12
C MET A 405 20.88 -19.36 -6.24
N TYR A 406 21.15 -20.01 -5.10
CA TYR A 406 22.25 -20.94 -4.90
C TYR A 406 21.66 -22.33 -4.58
N PRO A 407 20.84 -22.92 -5.49
CA PRO A 407 20.06 -24.10 -5.17
C PRO A 407 20.97 -25.32 -4.92
N GLY A 408 22.10 -25.40 -5.63
CA GLY A 408 23.14 -26.42 -5.40
C GLY A 408 23.87 -26.28 -4.05
N VAL A 409 23.72 -25.16 -3.34
CA VAL A 409 24.27 -24.94 -1.99
C VAL A 409 23.21 -25.24 -0.92
N PHE A 410 22.00 -24.70 -1.06
CA PHE A 410 20.99 -24.69 0.02
C PHE A 410 19.81 -25.66 -0.15
N ARG A 411 19.50 -26.18 -1.35
CA ARG A 411 18.49 -27.26 -1.51
C ARG A 411 19.03 -28.66 -1.11
N LYS A 412 19.93 -28.68 -0.14
CA LYS A 412 20.55 -29.86 0.48
C LYS A 412 20.07 -29.96 1.93
N LYS A 413 19.87 -31.19 2.41
CA LYS A 413 19.34 -31.51 3.74
C LYS A 413 20.01 -30.67 4.84
N ASN A 414 19.21 -30.11 5.75
CA ASN A 414 19.59 -29.25 6.89
C ASN A 414 20.23 -27.88 6.55
N ARG A 415 20.51 -27.55 5.27
CA ARG A 415 21.20 -26.29 4.93
C ARG A 415 20.29 -25.08 4.83
N ARG A 416 18.97 -25.27 4.68
CA ARG A 416 17.99 -24.19 4.75
C ARG A 416 17.81 -23.73 6.20
N GLU A 417 17.77 -24.68 7.11
CA GLU A 417 17.63 -24.48 8.56
C GLU A 417 18.80 -23.68 9.13
N VAL A 418 20.04 -24.04 8.75
CA VAL A 418 21.25 -23.28 9.11
C VAL A 418 21.24 -21.86 8.53
N LEU A 419 20.67 -21.66 7.34
CA LEU A 419 20.52 -20.33 6.74
C LEU A 419 19.50 -19.45 7.49
N ILE A 420 18.37 -20.02 7.94
CA ILE A 420 17.43 -19.30 8.83
C ILE A 420 18.18 -18.86 10.09
N LEU A 421 18.89 -19.79 10.74
CA LEU A 421 19.62 -19.50 11.98
C LEU A 421 20.66 -18.39 11.78
N GLY A 422 21.41 -18.41 10.67
CA GLY A 422 22.37 -17.35 10.33
C GLY A 422 21.72 -15.98 10.14
N VAL A 423 20.56 -15.93 9.46
CA VAL A 423 19.75 -14.70 9.33
C VAL A 423 19.29 -14.20 10.69
N SER A 424 18.68 -15.07 11.50
CA SER A 424 18.17 -14.72 12.84
C SER A 424 19.27 -14.21 13.78
N VAL A 425 20.43 -14.86 13.82
CA VAL A 425 21.57 -14.42 14.65
C VAL A 425 22.15 -13.10 14.16
N THR A 426 22.25 -12.89 12.85
CA THR A 426 22.75 -11.62 12.29
C THR A 426 21.79 -10.47 12.62
N SER A 427 20.49 -10.68 12.42
CA SER A 427 19.47 -9.66 12.70
C SER A 427 19.29 -9.41 14.20
N PHE A 428 19.45 -10.43 15.07
CA PHE A 428 19.53 -10.26 16.52
C PHE A 428 20.67 -9.31 16.92
N LEU A 429 21.89 -9.55 16.42
CA LEU A 429 23.09 -8.79 16.81
C LEU A 429 23.00 -7.30 16.43
N VAL A 430 22.43 -6.98 15.26
CA VAL A 430 22.22 -5.57 14.86
C VAL A 430 21.05 -4.94 15.61
N GLY A 431 20.01 -5.71 15.95
CA GLY A 431 18.86 -5.24 16.74
C GLY A 431 19.21 -4.78 18.15
N LEU A 432 20.31 -5.28 18.73
CA LEU A 432 20.78 -4.84 20.06
C LEU A 432 21.04 -3.33 20.16
N VAL A 433 21.38 -2.66 19.04
CA VAL A 433 21.61 -1.19 19.04
C VAL A 433 20.33 -0.43 19.40
N MET A 434 19.16 -0.93 18.97
CA MET A 434 17.84 -0.35 19.26
C MET A 434 17.35 -0.65 20.69
N LEU A 435 18.06 -1.51 21.43
CA LEU A 435 17.80 -1.82 22.83
C LEU A 435 18.76 -1.10 23.79
N THR A 436 19.47 -0.09 23.30
CA THR A 436 20.24 0.83 24.16
C THR A 436 19.34 1.95 24.72
N GLU A 437 19.83 2.74 25.65
CA GLU A 437 19.09 3.84 26.30
C GLU A 437 18.76 4.98 25.30
N GLY A 438 19.71 5.36 24.44
CA GLY A 438 19.45 6.14 23.22
C GLY A 438 18.96 5.28 22.04
N GLY A 439 18.76 3.99 22.28
CA GLY A 439 18.27 3.01 21.31
C GLY A 439 16.82 3.24 20.93
N MET A 440 16.01 3.91 21.78
CA MET A 440 14.71 4.44 21.35
C MET A 440 14.86 5.51 20.29
N TYR A 441 15.91 6.35 20.31
CA TYR A 441 16.17 7.23 19.17
C TYR A 441 16.65 6.44 17.98
N VAL A 442 17.61 5.51 18.12
CA VAL A 442 18.01 4.67 16.97
C VAL A 442 16.82 3.93 16.40
N PHE A 443 15.87 3.49 17.22
CA PHE A 443 14.61 2.88 16.82
C PHE A 443 13.61 3.89 16.28
N GLN A 444 13.53 5.11 16.79
CA GLN A 444 12.76 6.18 16.14
C GLN A 444 13.43 6.63 14.86
N LEU A 445 14.74 6.46 14.70
CA LEU A 445 15.37 6.54 13.41
C LEU A 445 14.85 5.34 12.62
N PHE A 446 15.21 4.08 12.99
CA PHE A 446 14.97 2.76 12.33
C PHE A 446 13.55 2.27 12.21
N ASP A 447 12.61 2.95 12.83
CA ASP A 447 11.23 2.95 12.45
C ASP A 447 11.04 4.24 11.64
N TYR A 448 11.43 5.46 12.08
CA TYR A 448 11.08 6.69 11.32
C TYR A 448 11.53 6.69 9.90
N TYR A 449 12.71 7.25 9.49
CA TYR A 449 13.36 7.63 8.13
C TYR A 449 14.32 6.81 6.99
N ALA A 450 14.78 5.47 6.58
CA ALA A 450 14.66 3.84 6.75
C ALA A 450 13.28 2.96 6.66
N ALA A 451 12.56 2.45 7.69
CA ALA A 451 11.32 1.60 7.63
C ALA A 451 10.11 1.80 6.67
N SER A 452 10.01 2.80 5.80
CA SER A 452 8.72 3.20 5.23
C SER A 452 8.78 3.86 3.82
N GLY A 453 7.83 4.65 3.35
CA GLY A 453 8.27 5.96 2.93
C GLY A 453 9.19 6.11 1.75
N THR A 454 10.36 6.76 1.96
CA THR A 454 11.32 7.27 0.94
C THR A 454 12.04 6.17 0.17
N CYS A 455 11.27 5.11 -0.05
CA CYS A 455 11.46 3.71 0.06
C CYS A 455 10.20 2.89 -0.32
N LEU A 456 9.19 2.70 0.55
CA LEU A 456 8.09 1.74 0.33
C LEU A 456 7.50 2.04 -1.08
N LEU A 457 7.25 3.31 -1.36
CA LEU A 457 6.57 3.78 -2.57
C LEU A 457 7.45 4.16 -3.82
N PHE A 458 8.71 3.69 -3.94
CA PHE A 458 9.53 3.61 -5.21
C PHE A 458 10.14 2.23 -5.30
N VAL A 459 10.14 1.45 -4.21
CA VAL A 459 10.05 0.01 -4.34
C VAL A 459 8.62 -0.46 -4.39
N ALA A 460 7.77 0.46 -4.78
CA ALA A 460 6.66 0.05 -5.56
C ALA A 460 6.48 0.81 -6.88
N ILE A 461 7.47 1.60 -7.36
CA ILE A 461 7.46 2.13 -8.75
C ILE A 461 8.75 1.91 -9.56
N PHE A 462 9.80 1.39 -8.98
CA PHE A 462 10.82 0.67 -9.75
C PHE A 462 10.64 -0.82 -9.66
N GLU A 463 9.54 -1.20 -9.03
CA GLU A 463 8.57 -1.70 -9.97
C GLU A 463 7.23 -0.90 -10.12
N SER A 464 7.03 0.07 -11.03
CA SER A 464 5.74 0.48 -11.63
C SER A 464 5.68 1.03 -13.05
N LEU A 465 6.75 0.98 -13.88
CA LEU A 465 6.63 1.21 -15.33
C LEU A 465 7.24 0.27 -16.38
N CYS A 466 6.92 -1.00 -16.23
CA CYS A 466 7.58 -2.21 -16.64
C CYS A 466 6.87 -3.37 -15.85
N VAL A 467 5.53 -3.47 -15.70
CA VAL A 467 4.73 -4.72 -15.70
C VAL A 467 3.39 -4.43 -16.31
N ALA A 468 3.00 -3.16 -16.45
CA ALA A 468 2.38 -2.79 -17.69
C ALA A 468 3.42 -2.78 -18.80
N TRP A 469 4.63 -2.25 -18.69
CA TRP A 469 5.19 -1.76 -19.96
C TRP A 469 5.71 -2.73 -21.01
N ALA A 470 6.43 -3.83 -20.78
CA ALA A 470 7.11 -4.43 -21.97
C ALA A 470 7.67 -5.86 -21.90
N TYR A 471 7.65 -6.56 -20.77
CA TYR A 471 7.05 -7.88 -20.83
C TYR A 471 5.61 -7.56 -20.79
N GLY A 472 5.18 -7.09 -19.65
CA GLY A 472 4.14 -6.14 -19.51
C GLY A 472 2.74 -6.54 -19.96
N ALA A 473 1.85 -5.61 -19.71
CA ALA A 473 0.48 -5.34 -20.10
C ALA A 473 -0.37 -6.38 -20.77
N GLY A 474 0.10 -7.43 -21.45
CA GLY A 474 -0.70 -8.58 -21.85
C GLY A 474 -0.05 -9.96 -21.88
N ARG A 475 1.27 -10.18 -22.16
CA ARG A 475 1.80 -11.59 -22.31
C ARG A 475 1.74 -12.39 -21.03
N PHE A 476 1.27 -11.78 -19.95
CA PHE A 476 1.12 -12.35 -18.64
C PHE A 476 -0.24 -13.12 -18.62
N TYR A 477 -1.26 -12.67 -19.34
CA TYR A 477 -2.67 -13.10 -19.30
C TYR A 477 -2.86 -14.45 -19.97
N ASP A 478 -2.34 -14.57 -21.18
CA ASP A 478 -2.27 -15.81 -21.95
C ASP A 478 -1.67 -16.96 -21.15
N ASN A 479 -0.65 -16.69 -20.33
CA ASN A 479 -0.21 -17.74 -19.42
C ASN A 479 -1.14 -17.80 -18.23
N ILE A 480 -1.55 -16.72 -17.57
CA ILE A 480 -2.36 -16.87 -16.34
C ILE A 480 -3.53 -17.79 -16.56
N GLU A 481 -4.19 -17.65 -17.70
CA GLU A 481 -5.13 -18.59 -18.31
C GLU A 481 -4.89 -20.05 -18.00
N ASP A 482 -3.71 -20.53 -18.34
CA ASP A 482 -3.28 -21.91 -18.17
C ASP A 482 -3.52 -22.36 -16.71
N MET A 483 -3.47 -21.47 -15.71
CA MET A 483 -3.81 -21.75 -14.32
C MET A 483 -5.23 -21.36 -13.81
N ILE A 484 -6.31 -21.29 -14.62
CA ILE A 484 -7.66 -21.87 -14.27
C ILE A 484 -8.67 -21.98 -15.42
N GLY A 485 -8.28 -21.66 -16.65
CA GLY A 485 -9.15 -21.84 -17.81
C GLY A 485 -10.43 -20.96 -17.84
N PRO A 486 -11.39 -21.32 -18.71
CA PRO A 486 -12.48 -20.44 -19.15
C PRO A 486 -13.71 -20.42 -18.23
N SER A 487 -14.26 -19.23 -17.94
CA SER A 487 -15.70 -19.09 -17.63
C SER A 487 -16.19 -17.63 -17.57
N MET A 488 -17.20 -17.30 -18.40
CA MET A 488 -18.45 -16.59 -18.04
C MET A 488 -19.21 -16.18 -19.32
N ALA A 489 -20.30 -16.86 -19.67
CA ALA A 489 -21.19 -16.42 -20.76
C ALA A 489 -22.44 -15.67 -20.24
N ALA A 490 -22.93 -14.71 -21.01
CA ALA A 490 -24.27 -14.12 -20.89
C ALA A 490 -24.73 -13.50 -22.23
N ASP A 491 -25.83 -14.02 -22.78
CA ASP A 491 -26.51 -13.60 -24.02
C ASP A 491 -27.16 -12.19 -23.94
N ASP A 492 -27.75 -11.57 -24.98
CA ASP A 492 -28.23 -12.07 -26.30
C ASP A 492 -28.07 -10.96 -27.38
N GLY A 493 -28.00 -11.31 -28.67
CA GLY A 493 -27.68 -10.35 -29.74
C GLY A 493 -27.82 -10.81 -31.20
N LYS A 494 -28.73 -11.75 -31.50
CA LYS A 494 -29.00 -12.34 -32.84
C LYS A 494 -28.59 -11.55 -34.10
N VAL A 495 -27.72 -12.16 -34.91
CA VAL A 495 -27.91 -12.26 -36.38
C VAL A 495 -27.57 -13.69 -36.82
N ALA A 496 -28.40 -14.29 -37.68
CA ALA A 496 -28.11 -15.57 -38.33
C ALA A 496 -28.18 -15.41 -39.86
N VAL A 497 -27.15 -15.87 -40.57
CA VAL A 497 -27.12 -15.98 -42.04
C VAL A 497 -26.52 -17.36 -42.40
N PRO A 498 -27.17 -18.17 -43.25
CA PRO A 498 -26.75 -19.55 -43.51
C PRO A 498 -25.93 -19.72 -44.81
N LYS A 499 -25.02 -20.73 -44.82
CA LYS A 499 -24.49 -21.49 -46.00
C LYS A 499 -23.70 -20.67 -47.06
N ASP A 500 -22.50 -21.03 -47.51
CA ASP A 500 -21.89 -22.35 -47.79
C ASP A 500 -20.34 -22.33 -47.61
N GLY A 501 -19.62 -23.38 -48.05
CA GLY A 501 -18.18 -23.61 -47.82
C GLY A 501 -17.18 -22.79 -48.69
N PRO A 502 -15.86 -23.13 -48.72
CA PRO A 502 -15.33 -24.51 -48.72
C PRO A 502 -14.29 -24.83 -47.62
N SER A 503 -13.50 -25.88 -47.84
CA SER A 503 -12.66 -26.61 -46.87
C SER A 503 -11.40 -25.91 -46.36
N VAL A 504 -10.98 -26.34 -45.17
CA VAL A 504 -9.66 -26.11 -44.53
C VAL A 504 -8.49 -26.19 -45.53
N VAL A 505 -7.57 -25.23 -45.45
CA VAL A 505 -6.25 -25.29 -46.10
C VAL A 505 -5.17 -25.27 -45.03
N SER A 506 -4.51 -26.41 -44.83
CA SER A 506 -3.34 -26.53 -43.96
C SER A 506 -2.07 -26.15 -44.71
N TRP A 507 -1.40 -25.07 -44.31
CA TRP A 507 -0.08 -24.72 -44.83
C TRP A 507 1.03 -25.16 -43.89
N VAL A 508 1.85 -26.08 -44.36
CA VAL A 508 3.14 -26.44 -43.76
C VAL A 508 4.20 -25.44 -44.25
N PRO A 509 5.04 -24.87 -43.37
CA PRO A 509 6.31 -24.28 -43.77
C PRO A 509 7.37 -25.39 -43.83
N GLU A 510 7.82 -25.71 -45.04
CA GLU A 510 8.94 -26.63 -45.29
C GLU A 510 10.19 -25.84 -45.69
N GLU A 511 11.37 -26.39 -45.41
CA GLU A 511 12.71 -25.82 -45.62
C GLU A 511 13.09 -24.57 -44.78
N GLY A 512 14.34 -24.41 -44.33
CA GLY A 512 15.45 -25.35 -44.51
C GLY A 512 16.85 -24.95 -44.05
N GLU A 513 17.06 -24.23 -42.94
CA GLU A 513 18.42 -24.02 -42.39
C GLU A 513 18.68 -24.81 -41.09
N LYS A 514 19.66 -25.72 -41.15
CA LYS A 514 20.24 -26.40 -39.97
C LYS A 514 21.54 -25.69 -39.59
N LEU A 515 21.61 -25.13 -38.40
CA LEU A 515 22.87 -24.80 -37.73
C LEU A 515 22.82 -25.25 -36.26
N ASP A 516 23.55 -26.35 -36.03
CA ASP A 516 24.19 -26.86 -34.81
C ASP A 516 23.46 -26.87 -33.45
N GLN A 517 23.42 -28.06 -32.85
CA GLN A 517 22.75 -28.35 -31.58
C GLN A 517 23.70 -28.29 -30.38
N GLU A 518 24.06 -27.09 -29.90
CA GLU A 518 24.72 -26.93 -28.60
C GLU A 518 23.90 -26.03 -27.64
N GLY A 519 23.81 -26.43 -26.37
CA GLY A 519 23.34 -25.56 -25.28
C GLY A 519 21.84 -25.25 -25.18
N LYS A 520 20.97 -26.26 -24.98
CA LYS A 520 19.54 -26.05 -24.63
C LYS A 520 19.36 -25.48 -23.20
N ASP A 521 19.60 -24.19 -23.05
CA ASP A 521 19.24 -23.40 -21.86
C ASP A 521 17.71 -23.19 -21.84
N GLN A 522 17.00 -23.70 -20.82
CA GLN A 522 15.53 -23.61 -20.78
C GLN A 522 15.06 -22.17 -20.55
N VAL A 523 14.68 -21.49 -21.63
CA VAL A 523 14.07 -20.16 -21.63
C VAL A 523 12.66 -20.26 -21.07
N LYS A 524 12.55 -20.11 -19.75
CA LYS A 524 11.33 -20.35 -18.97
C LYS A 524 10.19 -19.34 -19.29
N ASP A 525 8.95 -19.79 -19.36
CA ASP A 525 7.78 -18.94 -19.68
C ASP A 525 7.31 -18.02 -18.53
N ARG A 526 6.07 -17.52 -18.59
CA ARG A 526 5.64 -16.29 -17.92
C ARG A 526 4.46 -16.49 -16.93
N GLY A 527 4.44 -15.70 -15.86
CA GLY A 527 3.65 -15.82 -14.60
C GLY A 527 2.11 -16.03 -14.65
N GLN A 528 1.48 -16.58 -13.57
CA GLN A 528 0.06 -17.10 -13.55
C GLN A 528 -0.83 -17.02 -12.21
N TRP A 529 -2.07 -16.45 -12.17
CA TRP A 529 -3.02 -16.29 -10.99
C TRP A 529 -4.29 -17.16 -11.09
N SER A 530 -4.81 -17.83 -10.04
CA SER A 530 -5.44 -19.18 -10.25
C SER A 530 -6.59 -19.63 -9.31
N ASN A 531 -7.85 -19.64 -9.78
CA ASN A 531 -9.14 -19.57 -9.04
C ASN A 531 -10.10 -18.43 -9.62
N LYS A 532 -11.19 -17.95 -8.97
CA LYS A 532 -11.87 -16.68 -9.37
C LYS A 532 -12.43 -15.81 -8.21
N MET A 533 -11.76 -14.67 -7.96
CA MET A 533 -11.79 -13.69 -6.83
C MET A 533 -10.52 -12.78 -6.91
N GLU A 534 -9.27 -13.20 -6.53
CA GLU A 534 -7.91 -12.59 -6.80
C GLU A 534 -7.93 -11.38 -7.70
N PHE A 535 -8.08 -11.47 -9.02
CA PHE A 535 -7.89 -10.27 -9.84
C PHE A 535 -8.77 -9.11 -9.47
N VAL A 536 -9.96 -9.36 -8.96
CA VAL A 536 -10.78 -8.29 -8.43
C VAL A 536 -10.01 -7.66 -7.28
N LEU A 537 -9.73 -8.39 -6.21
CA LEU A 537 -8.76 -7.88 -5.23
C LEU A 537 -7.31 -8.13 -5.61
N SER A 538 -7.06 -7.61 -6.81
CA SER A 538 -5.96 -6.75 -7.10
C SER A 538 -6.28 -5.57 -7.94
N VAL A 539 -7.01 -5.68 -9.04
CA VAL A 539 -7.32 -4.58 -9.98
C VAL A 539 -8.49 -3.72 -9.51
N ALA A 540 -8.85 -3.93 -8.25
CA ALA A 540 -8.66 -2.91 -7.27
C ALA A 540 -7.27 -2.25 -7.34
N GLY A 541 -6.74 -1.83 -6.19
CA GLY A 541 -5.55 -1.03 -5.93
C GLY A 541 -4.79 -0.40 -7.12
N GLU A 542 -5.46 0.07 -8.13
CA GLU A 542 -4.99 0.78 -9.29
C GLU A 542 -6.11 1.65 -9.80
N ILE A 543 -7.25 1.68 -9.10
CA ILE A 543 -8.56 2.26 -9.38
C ILE A 543 -9.21 3.10 -8.23
N ILE A 544 -8.43 3.61 -7.24
CA ILE A 544 -8.68 4.50 -6.04
C ILE A 544 -7.38 5.18 -5.39
N GLY A 545 -6.98 6.48 -5.49
CA GLY A 545 -5.65 7.05 -4.97
C GLY A 545 -5.30 7.01 -3.43
N LEU A 546 -4.48 7.90 -2.81
CA LEU A 546 -4.56 8.30 -1.36
C LEU A 546 -5.68 9.31 -1.14
N GLY A 547 -6.84 8.91 -1.64
CA GLY A 547 -7.14 9.27 -3.02
C GLY A 547 -8.38 10.09 -3.16
N ASN A 548 -9.41 9.68 -2.44
CA ASN A 548 -10.55 10.52 -2.23
C ASN A 548 -10.03 11.60 -1.31
N VAL A 549 -9.94 11.33 0.00
CA VAL A 549 -9.93 12.31 1.09
C VAL A 549 -9.27 13.58 0.64
N TRP A 550 -7.96 13.56 0.58
CA TRP A 550 -7.24 14.79 0.67
C TRP A 550 -7.32 15.53 -0.73
N ARG A 551 -8.04 14.95 -1.72
CA ARG A 551 -8.58 15.44 -3.03
C ARG A 551 -10.10 15.11 -3.12
N PHE A 552 -10.72 14.12 -3.81
CA PHE A 552 -12.23 13.99 -3.94
C PHE A 552 -13.13 14.61 -2.86
N PRO A 553 -13.11 14.37 -1.51
CA PRO A 553 -14.01 15.10 -0.63
C PRO A 553 -13.52 16.49 -0.29
N TYR A 554 -12.24 16.83 -0.43
CA TYR A 554 -11.82 18.21 -0.64
C TYR A 554 -12.46 18.75 -1.91
N LEU A 555 -12.49 17.96 -2.96
CA LEU A 555 -13.18 18.34 -4.17
C LEU A 555 -14.70 18.36 -3.92
N CYS A 556 -15.31 17.54 -3.07
CA CYS A 556 -16.68 17.73 -2.59
C CYS A 556 -16.77 19.07 -1.88
N TYR A 557 -15.88 19.37 -0.94
CA TYR A 557 -15.88 20.60 -0.18
C TYR A 557 -15.80 21.85 -1.06
N LYS A 558 -14.65 22.02 -1.68
CA LYS A 558 -14.28 23.06 -2.63
C LYS A 558 -15.34 23.23 -3.71
N ASN A 559 -15.99 22.15 -4.12
CA ASN A 559 -16.87 22.13 -5.28
C ASN A 559 -18.34 21.83 -4.95
N GLY A 560 -18.79 22.07 -3.71
CA GLY A 560 -20.21 22.22 -3.36
C GLY A 560 -20.88 21.05 -2.64
N GLY A 561 -20.18 20.37 -1.73
CA GLY A 561 -20.66 19.22 -0.97
C GLY A 561 -21.22 18.13 -1.89
N GLY A 562 -22.50 17.81 -1.67
CA GLY A 562 -23.20 16.77 -2.43
C GLY A 562 -23.39 17.08 -3.91
N ALA A 563 -23.13 18.32 -4.35
CA ALA A 563 -23.16 18.67 -5.77
C ALA A 563 -22.02 18.02 -6.56
N PHE A 564 -20.85 17.79 -5.96
CA PHE A 564 -19.69 17.21 -6.64
C PHE A 564 -19.91 15.78 -7.14
N PHE A 565 -20.87 15.05 -6.57
CA PHE A 565 -21.22 13.71 -7.04
C PHE A 565 -21.76 13.71 -8.47
N PHE A 566 -22.40 14.78 -8.94
CA PHE A 566 -22.92 14.86 -10.32
C PHE A 566 -21.79 14.77 -11.38
N PRO A 567 -20.79 15.68 -11.41
CA PRO A 567 -19.67 15.57 -12.34
C PRO A 567 -18.83 14.32 -12.10
N TYR A 568 -18.63 13.92 -10.83
CA TYR A 568 -17.89 12.69 -10.52
C TYR A 568 -18.56 11.44 -11.13
N PHE A 569 -19.88 11.25 -10.95
CA PHE A 569 -20.57 10.10 -11.53
C PHE A 569 -20.63 10.15 -13.07
N ILE A 570 -20.64 11.34 -13.68
CA ILE A 570 -20.51 11.48 -15.14
C ILE A 570 -19.15 10.96 -15.60
N PHE A 571 -18.04 11.42 -15.00
CA PHE A 571 -16.71 10.91 -15.34
C PHE A 571 -16.55 9.42 -14.98
N PHE A 572 -17.14 8.94 -13.89
CA PHE A 572 -17.14 7.53 -13.47
C PHE A 572 -17.71 6.60 -14.56
N PHE A 573 -18.89 6.90 -15.09
CA PHE A 573 -19.55 6.05 -16.09
C PHE A 573 -19.03 6.25 -17.51
N THR A 574 -18.53 7.45 -17.87
CA THR A 574 -18.11 7.77 -19.25
C THR A 574 -16.60 7.71 -19.49
N CYS A 575 -15.79 7.71 -18.44
CA CYS A 575 -14.32 7.69 -18.54
C CYS A 575 -13.70 6.63 -17.62
N GLY A 576 -14.10 6.61 -16.33
CA GLY A 576 -13.58 5.68 -15.31
C GLY A 576 -13.75 4.22 -15.70
N ILE A 577 -14.99 3.70 -15.67
CA ILE A 577 -15.29 2.30 -16.06
C ILE A 577 -14.75 1.96 -17.46
N PRO A 578 -14.97 2.78 -18.52
CA PRO A 578 -14.54 2.41 -19.86
C PRO A 578 -13.03 2.33 -20.04
N VAL A 579 -12.22 3.31 -19.61
CA VAL A 579 -10.77 3.25 -19.88
C VAL A 579 -10.08 2.28 -18.94
N PHE A 580 -10.56 2.14 -17.70
CA PHE A 580 -10.09 1.08 -16.83
C PHE A 580 -10.27 -0.28 -17.50
N PHE A 581 -11.50 -0.58 -17.92
CA PHE A 581 -11.79 -1.82 -18.61
C PHE A 581 -10.99 -1.96 -19.91
N LEU A 582 -10.75 -0.87 -20.66
CA LEU A 582 -9.86 -0.85 -21.82
C LEU A 582 -8.48 -1.31 -21.42
N GLU A 583 -7.85 -0.73 -20.41
CA GLU A 583 -6.50 -1.11 -20.01
C GLU A 583 -6.43 -2.57 -19.55
N VAL A 584 -7.41 -3.01 -18.78
CA VAL A 584 -7.52 -4.39 -18.33
C VAL A 584 -7.67 -5.36 -19.51
N ALA A 585 -8.48 -5.00 -20.51
CA ALA A 585 -8.81 -5.85 -21.65
C ALA A 585 -7.78 -5.78 -22.79
N LEU A 586 -7.20 -4.59 -23.01
CA LEU A 586 -6.04 -4.33 -23.86
C LEU A 586 -4.95 -5.25 -23.42
N GLY A 587 -4.78 -5.30 -22.13
CA GLY A 587 -3.89 -6.24 -21.58
C GLY A 587 -4.32 -7.69 -21.71
N GLN A 588 -5.54 -8.04 -21.32
CA GLN A 588 -6.12 -9.38 -21.48
C GLN A 588 -5.80 -10.03 -22.80
N TYR A 589 -5.98 -9.25 -23.84
CA TYR A 589 -5.80 -9.67 -25.20
C TYR A 589 -4.33 -9.74 -25.61
N THR A 590 -3.56 -8.69 -25.32
CA THR A 590 -2.45 -8.32 -26.21
C THR A 590 -1.29 -9.25 -26.19
N SER A 591 -1.06 -9.98 -25.11
CA SER A 591 0.01 -10.94 -25.12
C SER A 591 1.42 -10.28 -25.32
N GLN A 592 1.63 -8.98 -24.99
CA GLN A 592 2.88 -8.15 -24.87
C GLN A 592 2.56 -6.88 -23.98
N GLY A 593 3.45 -5.94 -23.55
CA GLY A 593 3.14 -4.85 -22.54
C GLY A 593 2.83 -3.37 -22.92
N SER A 594 2.44 -2.39 -22.11
CA SER A 594 2.06 -1.05 -22.62
C SER A 594 3.11 -0.43 -23.57
N VAL A 595 4.42 -0.43 -23.36
CA VAL A 595 5.41 -0.43 -24.49
C VAL A 595 5.25 -1.61 -25.50
N THR A 596 5.30 -2.91 -25.14
CA THR A 596 5.21 -4.05 -26.10
C THR A 596 3.79 -4.50 -26.63
N ALA A 597 2.67 -4.58 -25.89
CA ALA A 597 1.26 -4.39 -26.26
C ALA A 597 1.04 -3.19 -27.16
N TRP A 598 1.46 -1.96 -26.81
CA TRP A 598 1.36 -0.89 -27.81
C TRP A 598 2.23 -1.24 -29.01
N ARG A 599 3.41 -1.87 -28.86
CA ARG A 599 4.15 -2.46 -30.01
C ARG A 599 3.38 -3.53 -30.80
N LYS A 600 2.43 -4.26 -30.19
CA LYS A 600 1.63 -5.32 -30.83
C LYS A 600 0.31 -4.82 -31.43
N ILE A 601 -0.27 -3.77 -30.85
CA ILE A 601 -1.52 -3.12 -31.25
C ILE A 601 -1.25 -2.01 -32.28
N CYS A 602 -0.29 -1.15 -32.00
CA CYS A 602 0.11 -0.02 -32.82
C CYS A 602 1.60 0.34 -32.59
N PRO A 603 2.55 -0.30 -33.31
CA PRO A 603 3.99 -0.05 -33.17
C PRO A 603 4.40 1.42 -33.13
N LEU A 604 3.70 2.26 -33.90
CA LEU A 604 3.90 3.71 -33.97
C LEU A 604 3.63 4.41 -32.63
N LEU A 605 2.63 3.96 -31.88
CA LEU A 605 2.19 4.51 -30.60
C LEU A 605 2.72 3.74 -29.38
N GLN A 606 3.76 2.91 -29.55
CA GLN A 606 4.60 2.39 -28.46
C GLN A 606 5.11 3.51 -27.50
N GLY A 607 5.15 4.76 -27.97
CA GLY A 607 5.42 5.94 -27.16
C GLY A 607 4.40 6.23 -26.05
N ILE A 608 3.12 5.85 -26.20
CA ILE A 608 2.11 5.90 -25.11
C ILE A 608 2.61 5.06 -23.93
N GLY A 609 3.19 3.90 -24.26
CA GLY A 609 3.93 3.09 -23.32
C GLY A 609 5.06 3.90 -22.69
N LEU A 610 6.07 4.28 -23.47
CA LEU A 610 7.27 4.94 -22.90
C LEU A 610 6.96 6.23 -22.11
N ALA A 611 5.88 6.93 -22.43
CA ALA A 611 5.41 8.11 -21.72
C ALA A 611 4.93 7.80 -20.31
N SER A 612 4.09 6.78 -20.18
CA SER A 612 3.82 6.27 -18.85
C SER A 612 5.11 5.74 -18.23
N VAL A 613 6.06 5.11 -18.98
CA VAL A 613 7.45 4.80 -18.52
C VAL A 613 8.29 5.97 -17.99
N VAL A 614 7.71 7.16 -17.92
CA VAL A 614 8.27 8.29 -17.21
C VAL A 614 7.32 8.85 -16.12
N ILE A 615 5.99 8.90 -16.34
CA ILE A 615 5.01 9.42 -15.34
C ILE A 615 5.19 8.77 -13.97
N GLU A 616 4.92 7.49 -13.94
CA GLU A 616 4.89 6.73 -12.70
C GLU A 616 6.37 6.62 -12.23
N ALA A 617 7.40 6.80 -13.07
CA ALA A 617 8.83 6.74 -12.73
C ALA A 617 9.28 7.97 -11.93
N TYR A 618 8.39 8.96 -11.85
CA TYR A 618 8.49 10.06 -10.91
C TYR A 618 7.56 9.93 -9.74
N LEU A 619 6.33 9.42 -9.91
CA LEU A 619 5.52 8.94 -8.78
C LEU A 619 6.43 8.15 -7.83
N ASN A 620 7.22 7.25 -8.40
CA ASN A 620 8.43 6.65 -7.87
C ASN A 620 9.20 7.62 -6.97
N VAL A 621 9.89 8.59 -7.51
CA VAL A 621 10.83 9.43 -6.77
C VAL A 621 10.21 10.19 -5.60
N TYR A 622 8.87 10.40 -5.53
CA TYR A 622 8.23 11.23 -4.49
C TYR A 622 7.03 10.64 -3.73
N TYR A 623 6.16 9.82 -4.32
CA TYR A 623 5.01 9.19 -3.64
C TYR A 623 5.43 8.35 -2.44
N ILE A 624 6.66 7.91 -2.51
CA ILE A 624 7.70 7.93 -1.51
C ILE A 624 7.53 8.71 -0.21
N ILE A 625 7.92 9.98 -0.15
CA ILE A 625 8.41 10.65 1.07
C ILE A 625 7.33 10.69 2.13
N ILE A 626 6.11 10.85 1.66
CA ILE A 626 4.83 10.35 2.15
C ILE A 626 4.80 9.34 3.31
N LEU A 627 4.94 8.02 3.08
CA LEU A 627 4.92 7.05 4.21
C LEU A 627 6.10 7.35 5.11
N SER A 628 7.11 8.00 4.53
CA SER A 628 8.29 8.52 5.20
C SER A 628 8.01 9.75 6.02
N TRP A 629 6.75 10.10 6.10
CA TRP A 629 6.24 10.93 7.15
C TRP A 629 5.31 10.14 8.07
N ALA A 630 4.55 9.16 7.56
CA ALA A 630 3.67 8.28 8.34
C ALA A 630 4.31 7.29 9.30
N LEU A 631 5.62 7.04 9.20
CA LEU A 631 6.31 6.25 10.21
C LEU A 631 6.93 7.08 11.36
N PHE A 632 6.94 8.42 11.44
CA PHE A 632 7.15 9.19 12.71
C PHE A 632 6.24 10.38 12.95
N TYR A 633 5.18 10.41 12.18
CA TYR A 633 3.98 9.96 12.87
C TYR A 633 4.27 8.63 13.60
N LEU A 634 4.23 7.41 13.06
CA LEU A 634 4.30 6.23 13.96
C LEU A 634 5.44 6.05 15.03
N PHE A 635 6.72 6.39 14.91
CA PHE A 635 7.72 5.94 15.90
C PHE A 635 8.04 6.97 16.98
N SER A 636 8.16 8.24 16.60
CA SER A 636 8.07 9.38 17.52
C SER A 636 6.69 9.46 18.13
N SER A 637 5.68 8.89 17.46
CA SER A 637 4.42 8.66 18.12
C SER A 637 4.50 7.73 19.33
N PHE A 638 5.46 6.77 19.48
CA PHE A 638 5.44 5.80 20.60
C PHE A 638 5.93 6.53 21.90
N THR A 639 5.05 7.38 22.40
CA THR A 639 5.17 8.29 23.52
C THR A 639 3.78 8.44 24.15
N SER A 640 3.74 8.72 25.44
CA SER A 640 2.52 8.74 26.25
C SER A 640 1.68 10.00 26.14
N GLU A 641 2.26 11.02 25.52
CA GLU A 641 1.59 12.21 25.04
C GLU A 641 2.14 12.45 23.64
N LEU A 642 1.38 13.15 22.80
CA LEU A 642 1.80 13.34 21.42
C LEU A 642 2.95 14.36 21.40
N PRO A 643 4.00 14.14 20.58
CA PRO A 643 5.03 15.15 20.30
C PRO A 643 4.50 16.46 19.66
N TRP A 644 3.18 16.56 19.49
CA TRP A 644 2.41 17.68 18.98
C TRP A 644 1.10 17.95 19.76
N THR A 645 0.90 17.40 20.97
CA THR A 645 -0.19 17.89 21.86
C THR A 645 0.20 19.15 22.59
N ALA A 646 1.49 19.30 22.93
CA ALA A 646 2.00 20.38 23.76
C ALA A 646 3.18 21.12 23.09
N CYS A 647 3.34 22.39 23.44
CA CYS A 647 4.42 23.28 23.01
C CYS A 647 5.69 23.18 23.89
N THR A 648 5.85 22.12 24.69
CA THR A 648 6.86 21.99 25.75
C THR A 648 8.20 21.37 25.31
N HIS A 649 8.34 21.01 24.03
CA HIS A 649 9.51 20.27 23.54
C HIS A 649 10.65 21.17 23.02
N SER A 650 11.87 20.61 22.93
CA SER A 650 13.09 21.34 22.54
C SER A 650 13.12 21.85 21.09
N TRP A 651 12.13 21.50 20.27
CA TRP A 651 11.93 22.02 18.91
C TRP A 651 10.86 23.12 18.83
N ASN A 652 10.14 23.41 19.90
CA ASN A 652 9.08 24.42 19.92
C ASN A 652 9.63 25.84 20.06
N THR A 653 8.79 26.84 19.77
CA THR A 653 9.12 28.26 19.92
C THR A 653 8.20 28.99 20.90
N GLU A 654 8.62 30.18 21.32
CA GLU A 654 7.81 31.18 22.05
C GLU A 654 6.57 31.66 21.26
N HIS A 655 6.38 31.20 20.02
CA HIS A 655 5.19 31.46 19.20
C HIS A 655 4.28 30.23 19.08
N CYS A 656 4.62 29.11 19.70
CA CYS A 656 3.74 27.96 19.82
C CYS A 656 2.65 28.27 20.87
N MET A 657 1.39 27.99 20.55
CA MET A 657 0.30 27.92 21.54
C MET A 657 -0.40 26.57 21.49
N ASP A 658 -0.56 25.99 22.67
CA ASP A 658 -1.46 24.86 22.91
C ASP A 658 -2.91 25.26 22.59
N PHE A 659 -3.74 24.27 22.25
CA PHE A 659 -5.12 24.54 21.85
C PHE A 659 -5.92 25.17 23.01
N PRO A 660 -6.51 26.37 22.84
CA PRO A 660 -6.98 27.17 23.96
C PRO A 660 -8.21 26.53 24.64
N ASN A 661 -8.02 26.08 25.88
CA ASN A 661 -9.05 25.42 26.66
C ASN A 661 -10.18 26.41 27.02
N ARG A 662 -11.35 26.23 26.40
CA ARG A 662 -12.49 27.19 26.41
C ARG A 662 -13.19 27.38 27.77
N SER A 663 -12.63 26.84 28.84
CA SER A 663 -13.11 27.02 30.22
C SER A 663 -12.77 28.40 30.82
N ALA A 664 -11.77 29.13 30.29
CA ALA A 664 -11.14 30.26 31.00
C ALA A 664 -11.12 31.62 30.27
N ALA A 665 -11.30 31.69 28.95
CA ALA A 665 -11.13 32.93 28.18
C ALA A 665 -12.36 33.27 27.32
N GLY A 666 -12.92 34.46 27.52
CA GLY A 666 -14.06 34.96 26.76
C GLY A 666 -13.66 35.71 25.49
N ALA A 667 -14.15 35.25 24.33
CA ALA A 667 -14.37 36.04 23.12
C ALA A 667 -13.21 36.92 22.58
N ALA A 668 -11.96 36.52 22.78
CA ALA A 668 -10.80 37.10 22.09
C ALA A 668 -10.36 36.18 20.94
N ALA A 669 -10.14 36.73 19.75
CA ALA A 669 -9.58 35.99 18.61
C ALA A 669 -8.07 35.74 18.82
N PRO A 670 -7.51 34.60 18.36
CA PRO A 670 -6.08 34.33 18.48
C PRO A 670 -5.26 35.35 17.66
N PRO A 671 -4.10 35.84 18.17
CA PRO A 671 -3.27 36.77 17.41
C PRO A 671 -2.57 36.11 16.21
N VAL A 672 -2.26 36.92 15.20
CA VAL A 672 -1.89 36.50 13.83
C VAL A 672 -0.58 35.69 13.71
N ASN A 673 0.25 35.65 14.75
CA ASN A 673 1.63 35.14 14.67
C ASN A 673 1.90 33.81 15.42
N PHE A 674 0.86 33.12 15.90
CA PHE A 674 1.04 31.90 16.70
C PHE A 674 0.87 30.61 15.90
N THR A 675 1.74 29.63 16.15
CA THR A 675 1.77 28.29 15.56
C THR A 675 1.13 27.25 16.49
N SER A 676 0.57 26.18 15.92
CA SER A 676 0.11 25.03 16.71
C SER A 676 1.24 24.01 16.91
N PRO A 677 1.24 23.22 18.00
CA PRO A 677 2.24 22.18 18.22
C PRO A 677 2.25 21.11 17.11
N VAL A 678 1.15 20.93 16.39
CA VAL A 678 1.06 20.07 15.18
C VAL A 678 1.90 20.61 14.03
N MET A 679 1.81 21.91 13.75
CA MET A 679 2.60 22.55 12.70
C MET A 679 4.08 22.63 13.10
N GLU A 680 4.40 22.94 14.35
CA GLU A 680 5.79 22.99 14.80
C GLU A 680 6.47 21.62 14.82
N PHE A 681 5.79 20.56 15.25
CA PHE A 681 6.33 19.20 15.14
C PHE A 681 6.60 18.82 13.69
N TRP A 682 5.66 19.11 12.78
CA TRP A 682 5.84 18.86 11.35
C TRP A 682 7.02 19.64 10.76
N GLU A 683 7.02 20.96 10.89
CA GLU A 683 8.03 21.79 10.21
C GLU A 683 9.40 21.71 10.88
N ARG A 684 9.50 21.59 12.21
CA ARG A 684 10.77 21.68 12.96
C ARG A 684 11.35 20.32 13.39
N ARG A 685 10.51 19.37 13.83
CA ARG A 685 10.97 18.04 14.31
C ARG A 685 10.99 17.00 13.19
N VAL A 686 9.90 16.85 12.44
CA VAL A 686 9.79 15.93 11.29
C VAL A 686 10.70 16.38 10.17
N LEU A 687 10.41 17.53 9.55
CA LEU A 687 11.18 18.02 8.41
C LEU A 687 12.51 18.65 8.86
N GLY A 688 12.46 19.55 9.85
CA GLY A 688 13.58 20.45 10.13
C GLY A 688 13.76 21.47 9.00
N ILE A 689 12.66 22.00 8.48
CA ILE A 689 12.57 22.59 7.14
C ILE A 689 13.58 23.73 6.92
N SER A 690 14.32 23.65 5.81
CA SER A 690 15.32 24.67 5.44
C SER A 690 14.68 25.97 4.94
N SER A 691 15.49 27.00 4.68
CA SER A 691 15.02 28.28 4.11
C SER A 691 14.52 28.19 2.66
N GLY A 692 14.62 27.03 2.01
CA GLY A 692 14.13 26.81 0.64
C GLY A 692 14.99 25.83 -0.15
N ILE A 693 14.48 25.39 -1.30
CA ILE A 693 15.11 24.39 -2.20
C ILE A 693 16.53 24.69 -2.70
N HIS A 694 17.08 25.87 -2.41
CA HIS A 694 18.46 26.26 -2.72
C HIS A 694 19.46 25.88 -1.61
N ASP A 695 18.99 25.65 -0.38
CA ASP A 695 19.74 25.07 0.71
C ASP A 695 19.03 23.78 1.15
N LEU A 696 19.67 22.64 0.93
CA LEU A 696 19.12 21.35 1.32
C LEU A 696 19.32 21.07 2.82
N GLY A 697 20.19 21.82 3.51
CA GLY A 697 20.55 21.55 4.91
C GLY A 697 21.17 20.16 5.09
N ALA A 698 20.98 19.58 6.26
CA ALA A 698 21.45 18.23 6.56
C ALA A 698 20.60 17.17 5.85
N LEU A 699 21.24 16.06 5.47
CA LEU A 699 20.58 14.77 5.52
C LEU A 699 20.25 14.53 7.00
N ARG A 700 18.99 14.59 7.39
CA ARG A 700 18.66 14.20 8.76
C ARG A 700 18.95 12.70 8.86
N TRP A 701 19.61 12.29 9.94
CA TRP A 701 19.76 10.87 10.26
C TRP A 701 18.56 10.34 11.03
N GLU A 702 17.71 11.26 11.51
CA GLU A 702 16.27 11.21 11.24
C GLU A 702 16.09 10.76 9.78
N LEU A 703 15.88 11.64 8.78
CA LEU A 703 15.65 11.46 7.30
C LEU A 703 16.35 10.27 6.58
N ALA A 704 17.24 9.51 7.21
CA ALA A 704 17.69 8.20 6.78
C ALA A 704 17.16 6.93 7.51
N LEU A 705 16.31 6.92 8.61
CA LEU A 705 15.59 5.68 9.16
C LEU A 705 13.97 4.97 9.03
N CYS A 706 12.74 5.03 8.17
CA CYS A 706 11.99 5.47 6.74
C CYS A 706 12.41 5.51 5.15
N LEU A 707 13.27 6.34 4.52
CA LEU A 707 14.35 5.98 3.54
C LEU A 707 14.98 4.57 3.75
N LEU A 708 16.29 4.27 3.90
CA LEU A 708 16.91 2.91 3.79
C LEU A 708 15.97 1.67 3.89
N LEU A 709 15.43 1.33 5.06
CA LEU A 709 14.44 0.30 5.47
C LEU A 709 13.07 0.35 4.78
N ALA A 710 12.93 0.96 3.60
CA ALA A 710 11.88 0.50 2.70
C ALA A 710 12.12 0.47 1.19
N TRP A 711 13.30 0.93 0.78
CA TRP A 711 14.35 0.10 0.20
C TRP A 711 14.90 -0.89 1.24
N VAL A 712 14.20 -1.18 2.36
CA VAL A 712 14.36 -2.29 3.32
C VAL A 712 13.12 -2.75 4.31
N VAL A 713 11.73 -2.76 4.34
CA VAL A 713 10.37 -2.32 3.74
C VAL A 713 9.77 -2.92 2.43
N CYS A 714 9.49 -2.13 1.37
CA CYS A 714 8.81 -2.59 0.12
C CYS A 714 9.64 -3.47 -0.85
N TYR A 715 10.33 -4.53 -0.46
CA TYR A 715 11.13 -5.19 -1.48
C TYR A 715 11.28 -6.66 -1.41
N PHE A 716 11.32 -7.18 -0.21
CA PHE A 716 11.10 -8.57 -0.07
C PHE A 716 9.80 -9.08 -0.68
N CYS A 717 8.70 -8.34 -0.94
CA CYS A 717 7.54 -8.98 -1.63
C CYS A 717 7.94 -9.09 -3.05
N ILE A 718 8.13 -7.96 -3.71
CA ILE A 718 8.41 -7.91 -5.13
C ILE A 718 9.33 -9.06 -5.49
N TRP A 719 10.39 -9.30 -4.69
CA TRP A 719 11.31 -10.42 -4.75
C TRP A 719 10.98 -11.56 -5.68
N LYS A 720 9.96 -12.41 -5.45
CA LYS A 720 9.78 -13.54 -6.37
C LYS A 720 8.84 -13.20 -7.51
N GLY A 721 9.08 -11.98 -8.02
CA GLY A 721 8.06 -11.13 -8.59
C GLY A 721 6.73 -11.42 -7.95
N VAL A 722 5.85 -11.61 -8.89
CA VAL A 722 4.46 -11.70 -8.59
C VAL A 722 3.91 -12.90 -7.81
N LYS A 723 4.53 -13.79 -7.02
CA LYS A 723 3.67 -14.59 -6.06
C LYS A 723 3.85 -14.18 -4.62
N SER A 724 4.35 -12.97 -4.45
CA SER A 724 4.53 -12.32 -3.19
C SER A 724 3.33 -11.50 -2.83
N THR A 725 3.35 -10.17 -2.96
CA THR A 725 2.39 -9.24 -2.38
C THR A 725 0.95 -9.71 -2.46
N GLY A 726 0.61 -10.53 -3.43
CA GLY A 726 -0.48 -11.49 -3.43
C GLY A 726 -0.66 -12.53 -2.35
N LYS A 727 0.04 -12.37 -1.25
CA LYS A 727 -0.12 -13.07 0.00
C LYS A 727 0.07 -12.10 1.16
N VAL A 728 0.07 -10.80 0.89
CA VAL A 728 0.04 -9.75 1.89
C VAL A 728 -0.81 -8.59 1.52
N VAL A 729 -1.34 -8.34 0.31
CA VAL A 729 -2.43 -7.35 0.22
C VAL A 729 -3.57 -7.70 1.12
N TYR A 730 -3.66 -8.98 1.40
CA TYR A 730 -4.23 -9.51 2.58
C TYR A 730 -4.05 -8.64 3.92
N PHE A 731 -3.03 -7.77 4.20
CA PHE A 731 -2.82 -6.83 5.40
C PHE A 731 -3.51 -5.43 5.13
N THR A 732 -2.92 -4.21 4.78
CA THR A 732 -2.96 -2.78 4.04
C THR A 732 -3.98 -2.34 2.77
N ALA A 733 -4.85 -3.48 0.89
CA ALA A 733 -6.21 -3.78 0.19
C ALA A 733 -7.47 -4.36 0.98
N THR A 734 -7.21 -5.31 1.87
CA THR A 734 -7.89 -5.60 3.14
C THR A 734 -7.94 -4.52 4.25
N PHE A 735 -7.08 -4.51 5.27
CA PHE A 735 -6.97 -3.65 6.46
C PHE A 735 -8.03 -2.53 6.56
N PRO A 736 -8.03 -1.49 5.73
CA PRO A 736 -9.20 -0.95 5.05
C PRO A 736 -10.65 -1.46 5.31
N TYR A 737 -11.48 -2.22 4.56
CA TYR A 737 -12.98 -2.29 4.79
C TYR A 737 -13.46 -2.48 6.24
N LEU A 738 -12.61 -3.02 7.12
CA LEU A 738 -12.86 -3.05 8.54
C LEU A 738 -12.01 -1.97 9.31
N MET A 739 -10.80 -1.53 8.93
CA MET A 739 -10.24 -0.20 9.32
C MET A 739 -11.10 0.95 8.75
N LEU A 740 -12.21 0.57 8.14
CA LEU A 740 -13.30 1.35 7.63
C LEU A 740 -14.58 1.15 8.44
N VAL A 741 -14.52 0.46 9.60
CA VAL A 741 -15.39 0.68 10.77
C VAL A 741 -14.75 0.71 12.23
N ILE A 742 -13.41 0.71 12.47
CA ILE A 742 -12.72 1.49 13.61
C ILE A 742 -13.01 3.13 14.02
N LEU A 743 -13.36 5.12 12.78
CA LEU A 743 -14.01 5.73 11.53
C LEU A 743 -15.48 5.38 10.89
N LEU A 744 -16.21 4.25 11.08
CA LEU A 744 -17.69 4.04 11.37
C LEU A 744 -18.24 3.87 12.86
N ILE A 745 -18.34 2.71 13.63
CA ILE A 745 -19.13 2.56 14.97
C ILE A 745 -19.01 3.88 15.73
N ARG A 746 -17.78 4.29 16.09
CA ARG A 746 -17.59 5.33 17.10
C ARG A 746 -17.97 6.74 16.54
N GLY A 747 -19.00 6.89 15.72
CA GLY A 747 -19.16 7.96 14.73
C GLY A 747 -20.43 8.81 14.74
N ILE A 748 -21.34 8.64 15.69
CA ILE A 748 -22.71 9.11 15.55
C ILE A 748 -23.44 9.79 16.77
N THR A 749 -22.83 10.08 17.96
CA THR A 749 -23.40 10.72 19.20
C THR A 749 -22.43 11.46 20.24
N LEU A 750 -21.53 12.38 19.85
CA LEU A 750 -20.75 13.34 20.69
C LEU A 750 -21.44 14.72 20.74
N PRO A 751 -20.77 15.75 21.30
CA PRO A 751 -20.60 17.04 20.61
C PRO A 751 -20.21 17.00 19.12
N GLY A 752 -20.59 18.05 18.40
CA GLY A 752 -20.06 18.39 17.07
C GLY A 752 -20.64 17.59 15.90
N ALA A 753 -21.04 16.36 16.19
CA ALA A 753 -22.23 15.66 15.72
C ALA A 753 -23.08 16.29 14.61
N TYR A 754 -23.60 15.44 13.71
CA TYR A 754 -24.62 15.73 12.69
C TYR A 754 -24.33 16.84 11.63
N GLU A 755 -23.71 17.96 12.01
CA GLU A 755 -23.51 19.17 11.20
C GLU A 755 -22.60 19.01 9.98
N GLY A 756 -21.43 18.39 10.12
CA GLY A 756 -20.57 18.20 8.97
C GLY A 756 -21.06 17.12 7.96
N ILE A 757 -21.79 16.07 8.38
CA ILE A 757 -22.38 15.10 7.43
C ILE A 757 -23.48 15.81 6.65
N ILE A 758 -24.23 16.71 7.30
CA ILE A 758 -25.08 17.66 6.58
C ILE A 758 -24.24 18.44 5.57
N TYR A 759 -23.12 19.04 5.96
CA TYR A 759 -22.26 19.80 5.06
C TYR A 759 -21.80 18.93 3.84
N TYR A 760 -21.73 17.59 3.97
CA TYR A 760 -21.25 16.65 2.93
C TYR A 760 -22.31 16.31 1.90
N LEU A 761 -23.50 16.05 2.40
CA LEU A 761 -24.62 15.66 1.57
C LEU A 761 -25.43 16.87 1.07
N LYS A 762 -25.27 18.03 1.72
CA LYS A 762 -25.84 19.32 1.30
C LYS A 762 -25.20 19.75 -0.02
N PRO A 763 -25.99 19.88 -1.11
CA PRO A 763 -25.46 20.28 -2.40
C PRO A 763 -25.49 21.81 -2.58
N ASP A 764 -24.36 22.40 -2.94
CA ASP A 764 -24.31 23.74 -3.54
C ASP A 764 -24.23 23.62 -5.07
N LEU A 765 -25.40 23.66 -5.71
CA LEU A 765 -25.52 23.57 -7.17
C LEU A 765 -24.96 24.80 -7.92
N LEU A 766 -24.62 25.90 -7.23
CA LEU A 766 -23.99 27.05 -7.88
C LEU A 766 -22.52 26.76 -8.25
N ARG A 767 -21.83 25.91 -7.46
CA ARG A 767 -20.44 25.50 -7.73
C ARG A 767 -20.28 24.76 -9.05
N LEU A 768 -21.30 24.03 -9.51
CA LEU A 768 -21.28 23.31 -10.80
C LEU A 768 -21.06 24.19 -12.04
N LYS A 769 -21.17 25.52 -11.90
CA LYS A 769 -20.84 26.51 -12.95
C LYS A 769 -19.35 26.78 -13.10
N ASP A 770 -18.54 26.51 -12.08
CA ASP A 770 -17.09 26.67 -12.16
C ASP A 770 -16.47 25.43 -12.84
N PRO A 771 -15.79 25.54 -13.99
CA PRO A 771 -15.23 24.38 -14.67
C PRO A 771 -14.03 23.76 -13.92
N GLN A 772 -13.47 24.43 -12.90
CA GLN A 772 -12.53 23.80 -11.97
C GLN A 772 -13.15 22.58 -11.28
N VAL A 773 -14.45 22.62 -10.97
CA VAL A 773 -15.20 21.49 -10.39
C VAL A 773 -15.15 20.25 -11.28
N TRP A 774 -15.23 20.46 -12.60
CA TRP A 774 -15.21 19.39 -13.59
C TRP A 774 -13.80 18.88 -13.84
N MET A 775 -12.78 19.74 -13.79
CA MET A 775 -11.38 19.28 -13.78
C MET A 775 -11.02 18.51 -12.52
N ASP A 776 -11.48 18.99 -11.38
CA ASP A 776 -11.28 18.33 -10.11
C ASP A 776 -11.95 16.94 -10.16
N ALA A 777 -13.20 16.83 -10.60
CA ALA A 777 -13.88 15.53 -10.79
C ALA A 777 -13.20 14.61 -11.81
N GLY A 778 -12.74 15.15 -12.95
CA GLY A 778 -12.07 14.39 -14.00
C GLY A 778 -10.67 13.92 -13.60
N THR A 779 -9.80 14.85 -13.17
CA THR A 779 -8.47 14.50 -12.65
C THR A 779 -8.56 13.66 -11.38
N GLN A 780 -9.62 13.83 -10.57
CA GLN A 780 -9.93 12.90 -9.50
C GLN A 780 -10.17 11.53 -10.09
N ILE A 781 -11.17 11.31 -10.95
CA ILE A 781 -11.39 9.98 -11.55
C ILE A 781 -10.12 9.41 -12.17
N PHE A 782 -9.35 10.13 -12.98
CA PHE A 782 -8.16 9.54 -13.63
C PHE A 782 -7.05 9.17 -12.65
N PHE A 783 -6.72 10.07 -11.72
CA PHE A 783 -5.74 9.81 -10.66
C PHE A 783 -6.26 8.70 -9.76
N SER A 784 -7.49 8.82 -9.30
CA SER A 784 -8.26 7.84 -8.56
C SER A 784 -8.64 6.60 -9.36
N PHE A 785 -8.22 6.43 -10.61
CA PHE A 785 -8.45 5.21 -11.38
C PHE A 785 -7.15 4.62 -11.95
N ALA A 786 -5.97 5.19 -11.60
CA ALA A 786 -4.62 5.01 -12.19
C ALA A 786 -4.60 4.86 -13.71
N ILE A 787 -5.63 5.41 -14.35
CA ILE A 787 -5.83 5.34 -15.78
C ILE A 787 -4.70 6.13 -16.42
N CYS A 788 -4.03 5.50 -17.36
CA CYS A 788 -2.87 6.01 -18.09
C CYS A 788 -1.64 6.36 -17.23
N GLN A 789 -1.67 6.11 -15.91
CA GLN A 789 -0.43 5.71 -15.24
C GLN A 789 0.03 4.41 -15.88
N GLY A 790 -0.95 3.56 -16.24
CA GLY A 790 -0.91 2.32 -17.01
C GLY A 790 -0.83 1.06 -16.14
N CYS A 791 -0.80 1.26 -14.84
CA CYS A 791 -0.72 0.23 -13.83
C CYS A 791 -1.95 -0.69 -13.87
N LEU A 792 -3.07 -0.17 -14.38
CA LEU A 792 -4.20 -0.97 -14.79
C LEU A 792 -3.88 -1.92 -15.94
N THR A 793 -3.23 -1.45 -17.01
CA THR A 793 -2.72 -2.32 -18.07
C THR A 793 -1.76 -3.34 -17.47
N ALA A 794 -1.07 -3.06 -16.36
CA ALA A 794 -0.16 -3.98 -15.67
C ALA A 794 -0.80 -5.24 -15.09
N LEU A 795 -2.06 -5.14 -14.70
CA LEU A 795 -2.81 -6.24 -14.08
C LEU A 795 -3.85 -6.78 -15.02
N GLY A 796 -4.41 -5.84 -15.77
CA GLY A 796 -4.64 -5.96 -17.17
C GLY A 796 -3.62 -6.79 -17.91
N SER A 797 -2.37 -6.99 -17.46
CA SER A 797 -1.53 -7.98 -18.12
C SER A 797 -1.89 -9.39 -17.86
N TYR A 798 -2.68 -9.75 -16.85
CA TYR A 798 -2.54 -11.09 -16.29
C TYR A 798 -3.81 -11.88 -15.76
N ASN A 799 -5.10 -11.76 -16.13
CA ASN A 799 -6.07 -12.88 -15.84
C ASN A 799 -5.96 -14.05 -16.83
N LYS A 800 -6.91 -15.00 -16.81
CA LYS A 800 -7.18 -15.86 -17.96
C LYS A 800 -7.59 -15.02 -19.16
N TYR A 801 -7.11 -15.30 -20.37
CA TYR A 801 -7.70 -14.74 -21.60
C TYR A 801 -9.20 -15.05 -21.69
N HIS A 802 -9.66 -16.12 -21.05
CA HIS A 802 -11.07 -16.47 -20.82
C HIS A 802 -11.61 -16.15 -19.41
N ASN A 803 -11.11 -15.10 -18.78
CA ASN A 803 -11.63 -14.57 -17.53
C ASN A 803 -12.45 -13.32 -17.82
N ASN A 804 -13.51 -13.14 -17.05
CA ASN A 804 -14.35 -11.96 -17.17
C ASN A 804 -13.74 -10.68 -16.56
N CYS A 805 -12.74 -10.10 -17.24
CA CYS A 805 -12.26 -8.74 -16.95
C CYS A 805 -13.37 -7.71 -16.80
N TYR A 806 -14.48 -7.86 -17.53
CA TYR A 806 -15.56 -6.88 -17.59
C TYR A 806 -16.31 -6.77 -16.26
N ARG A 807 -16.87 -7.89 -15.76
CA ARG A 807 -17.50 -7.96 -14.43
C ARG A 807 -16.52 -7.60 -13.33
N ASP A 808 -15.27 -8.03 -13.47
CA ASP A 808 -14.25 -7.72 -12.49
C ASP A 808 -14.00 -6.20 -12.46
N SER A 809 -13.66 -5.56 -13.58
CA SER A 809 -13.45 -4.10 -13.68
C SER A 809 -14.66 -3.30 -13.21
N ILE A 810 -15.89 -3.73 -13.53
CA ILE A 810 -17.12 -3.09 -13.02
C ILE A 810 -17.23 -3.22 -11.51
N ALA A 811 -17.07 -4.43 -10.97
CA ALA A 811 -17.16 -4.66 -9.52
C ALA A 811 -16.19 -3.74 -8.79
N LEU A 812 -14.99 -3.57 -9.36
CA LEU A 812 -13.91 -2.74 -8.88
C LEU A 812 -14.20 -1.26 -8.98
N CYS A 813 -14.64 -0.75 -10.13
CA CYS A 813 -15.11 0.62 -10.28
C CYS A 813 -16.19 0.96 -9.24
N PHE A 814 -17.19 0.10 -9.06
CA PHE A 814 -18.25 0.34 -8.06
C PHE A 814 -17.71 0.28 -6.64
N LEU A 815 -16.84 -0.68 -6.37
CA LEU A 815 -16.04 -0.72 -5.18
C LEU A 815 -15.09 0.47 -5.07
N ASN A 816 -14.81 1.26 -6.12
CA ASN A 816 -14.28 2.61 -5.93
C ASN A 816 -15.37 3.50 -5.34
N SER A 817 -16.37 3.80 -6.14
CA SER A 817 -17.24 4.93 -5.85
C SER A 817 -18.13 4.72 -4.62
N ALA A 818 -18.47 3.47 -4.26
CA ALA A 818 -19.17 3.15 -3.01
C ALA A 818 -18.31 3.39 -1.76
N THR A 819 -17.01 3.29 -1.94
CA THR A 819 -15.97 3.19 -0.93
C THR A 819 -15.50 4.61 -0.70
N SER A 820 -15.09 5.30 -1.76
CA SER A 820 -15.14 6.75 -1.92
C SER A 820 -16.27 7.40 -1.12
N PHE A 821 -17.50 6.93 -1.34
CA PHE A 821 -18.68 7.53 -0.75
C PHE A 821 -18.93 7.15 0.73
N VAL A 822 -18.93 5.85 1.10
CA VAL A 822 -19.11 5.38 2.49
C VAL A 822 -18.16 6.12 3.39
N ALA A 823 -16.95 6.32 2.92
CA ALA A 823 -15.93 6.95 3.70
C ALA A 823 -15.90 8.47 3.58
N GLY A 824 -16.79 9.08 2.80
CA GLY A 824 -17.11 10.51 2.89
C GLY A 824 -18.08 10.85 4.03
N PHE A 825 -18.88 9.87 4.50
CA PHE A 825 -19.42 9.89 5.89
C PHE A 825 -18.29 9.83 6.92
N VAL A 826 -17.06 9.80 6.43
CA VAL A 826 -15.83 9.70 7.16
C VAL A 826 -14.82 10.80 6.69
N VAL A 827 -15.10 11.59 5.63
CA VAL A 827 -14.45 12.91 5.32
C VAL A 827 -15.39 14.16 5.31
N PHE A 828 -15.76 14.70 6.50
CA PHE A 828 -16.57 15.89 6.85
C PHE A 828 -16.92 16.35 8.31
N SER A 829 -16.67 15.72 9.48
CA SER A 829 -17.30 16.18 10.75
C SER A 829 -16.81 15.83 12.17
N ILE A 830 -15.71 15.14 12.41
CA ILE A 830 -14.71 15.64 13.36
C ILE A 830 -14.14 16.99 12.88
N LEU A 831 -14.61 17.53 11.75
CA LEU A 831 -14.87 18.97 11.68
C LEU A 831 -15.90 19.36 12.69
N GLY A 832 -17.18 19.05 12.50
CA GLY A 832 -18.21 19.16 13.53
C GLY A 832 -17.65 19.01 14.95
N PHE A 833 -16.82 17.99 15.27
CA PHE A 833 -15.97 18.00 16.46
C PHE A 833 -14.93 19.16 16.52
N MET A 834 -13.79 19.14 15.80
CA MET A 834 -12.74 20.19 15.87
C MET A 834 -13.28 21.63 15.68
N SER A 835 -14.17 21.85 14.71
CA SER A 835 -15.00 23.04 14.47
C SER A 835 -15.92 23.42 15.64
N GLN A 836 -16.52 22.48 16.39
CA GLN A 836 -17.28 22.80 17.61
C GLN A 836 -16.37 23.07 18.81
N GLU A 837 -15.33 22.26 19.01
CA GLU A 837 -14.34 22.40 20.09
C GLU A 837 -13.55 23.70 19.97
N GLN A 838 -12.92 23.95 18.80
CA GLN A 838 -12.23 25.20 18.48
C GLN A 838 -13.23 26.34 18.24
N GLY A 839 -14.49 26.02 17.92
CA GLY A 839 -15.58 26.96 17.64
C GLY A 839 -15.34 27.86 16.42
N VAL A 840 -14.59 27.36 15.43
CA VAL A 840 -14.36 28.01 14.13
C VAL A 840 -15.14 27.28 13.04
N PRO A 841 -15.55 27.93 11.93
CA PRO A 841 -16.26 27.28 10.84
C PRO A 841 -15.56 26.04 10.28
N ILE A 842 -16.37 25.06 9.86
CA ILE A 842 -15.99 23.88 9.09
C ILE A 842 -15.09 24.20 7.88
N SER A 843 -15.12 25.43 7.37
CA SER A 843 -14.29 25.87 6.24
C SER A 843 -12.88 26.32 6.59
N GLU A 844 -12.59 26.68 7.85
CA GLU A 844 -11.38 27.42 8.22
C GLU A 844 -10.22 26.54 8.67
N VAL A 845 -10.48 25.41 9.34
CA VAL A 845 -9.43 24.46 9.71
C VAL A 845 -8.77 23.77 8.49
N ALA A 846 -9.22 24.11 7.27
CA ALA A 846 -9.14 23.33 6.03
C ALA A 846 -8.04 23.79 5.07
N GLU A 847 -6.82 23.28 5.24
CA GLU A 847 -5.59 23.88 4.66
C GLU A 847 -4.71 22.91 3.82
N SER A 848 -4.20 23.40 2.67
CA SER A 848 -4.05 22.73 1.35
C SER A 848 -3.08 21.53 1.13
N ALA A 849 -3.54 20.55 0.34
CA ALA A 849 -2.94 19.21 0.16
C ALA A 849 -2.11 19.03 -1.12
N PRO A 850 -0.80 18.79 -0.99
CA PRO A 850 -0.08 17.90 -1.88
C PRO A 850 -0.77 16.54 -2.02
N SER A 851 -0.96 16.10 -3.26
CA SER A 851 -1.56 14.82 -3.58
C SER A 851 -0.57 13.71 -3.32
N GLY A 852 -0.80 13.01 -2.23
CA GLY A 852 -0.05 11.80 -2.03
C GLY A 852 -0.41 10.64 -2.97
N PRO A 853 0.00 9.45 -2.59
CA PRO A 853 0.42 8.42 -3.46
C PRO A 853 -0.70 7.61 -4.00
N GLN A 854 -0.27 6.59 -4.72
CA GLN A 854 -1.09 5.47 -5.05
C GLN A 854 -0.40 4.20 -4.55
N PHE A 855 -0.88 3.01 -4.89
CA PHE A 855 0.11 2.13 -5.48
C PHE A 855 0.25 2.67 -6.91
N VAL A 856 1.37 3.21 -7.38
CA VAL A 856 2.69 2.79 -7.00
C VAL A 856 2.73 1.25 -7.11
N CYS A 857 2.39 0.68 -8.28
CA CYS A 857 1.76 -0.66 -8.47
C CYS A 857 2.56 -1.93 -8.08
N VAL A 858 3.87 -2.01 -8.33
CA VAL A 858 4.77 -3.17 -8.06
C VAL A 858 4.50 -4.49 -8.77
N GLU A 859 5.47 -5.43 -8.97
CA GLU A 859 5.70 -5.99 -10.34
C GLU A 859 6.33 -4.95 -11.32
N CYS A 860 5.86 -3.73 -11.16
CA CYS A 860 5.38 -2.96 -12.26
C CYS A 860 6.40 -2.13 -13.00
N LEU A 861 7.70 -2.14 -12.73
CA LEU A 861 8.83 -1.52 -13.47
C LEU A 861 9.93 -2.53 -13.73
N VAL A 862 9.62 -3.82 -13.89
CA VAL A 862 10.62 -4.84 -14.19
C VAL A 862 10.26 -5.70 -15.42
N THR A 863 9.06 -6.24 -15.44
CA THR A 863 8.23 -6.65 -16.61
C THR A 863 7.98 -5.54 -17.69
N ALA A 864 8.98 -4.73 -18.05
CA ALA A 864 9.20 -4.07 -19.36
C ALA A 864 10.44 -4.56 -20.04
N SER A 865 11.54 -3.97 -19.62
CA SER A 865 12.89 -4.43 -19.82
C SER A 865 13.01 -5.95 -19.76
N VAL A 866 12.10 -6.70 -19.12
CA VAL A 866 11.83 -8.10 -19.55
C VAL A 866 11.66 -8.28 -21.08
N ASP A 867 10.47 -8.16 -21.71
CA ASP A 867 10.28 -8.50 -23.15
C ASP A 867 10.46 -7.34 -24.12
N MET A 868 10.95 -6.22 -23.60
CA MET A 868 11.87 -5.37 -24.35
C MET A 868 13.16 -6.13 -24.71
N PHE A 869 13.70 -7.02 -23.86
CA PHE A 869 14.81 -7.89 -24.27
C PHE A 869 14.91 -9.24 -23.49
N PRO A 870 14.01 -10.22 -23.71
CA PRO A 870 13.76 -11.36 -22.81
C PRO A 870 14.72 -12.54 -23.01
N ARG A 871 15.98 -12.30 -23.40
CA ARG A 871 16.94 -13.36 -23.83
C ARG A 871 18.26 -13.38 -23.11
N GLN A 872 19.02 -12.28 -23.21
CA GLN A 872 20.25 -12.11 -22.42
C GLN A 872 19.88 -12.00 -20.94
N LEU A 873 18.62 -11.63 -20.71
CA LEU A 873 18.00 -11.24 -19.44
C LEU A 873 16.37 -12.98 -17.55
N ARG A 874 15.37 -13.97 -17.73
CA ARG A 874 14.89 -15.19 -18.57
C ARG A 874 15.60 -16.56 -18.37
N LYS A 875 16.34 -16.71 -17.26
CA LYS A 875 17.05 -17.89 -16.72
C LYS A 875 16.73 -18.12 -15.18
N SER A 876 17.70 -18.22 -14.22
CA SER A 876 17.53 -18.19 -12.72
C SER A 876 18.65 -17.37 -11.99
N GLY A 877 18.38 -16.30 -11.22
CA GLY A 877 19.39 -15.39 -10.58
C GLY A 877 20.12 -14.32 -11.45
N ARG A 878 19.44 -13.35 -12.13
CA ARG A 878 19.81 -12.47 -13.29
C ARG A 878 18.71 -11.47 -13.83
N ARG A 879 17.39 -11.57 -13.57
CA ARG A 879 16.50 -10.38 -13.34
C ARG A 879 17.00 -9.88 -11.97
N GLU A 880 18.36 -9.73 -11.77
CA GLU A 880 19.26 -9.62 -10.55
C GLU A 880 20.74 -8.91 -10.65
N LEU A 881 21.01 -7.79 -11.42
CA LEU A 881 21.86 -6.49 -11.30
C LEU A 881 21.35 -4.96 -11.74
N LEU A 882 20.36 -4.59 -12.68
CA LEU A 882 19.05 -3.63 -12.66
C LEU A 882 17.38 -3.90 -12.11
N ILE A 883 16.62 -4.65 -11.09
CA ILE A 883 16.63 -5.71 -9.79
C ILE A 883 17.73 -5.80 -8.37
N LEU A 884 19.07 -6.11 -8.10
CA LEU A 884 20.06 -5.43 -7.11
C LEU A 884 20.24 -3.86 -7.00
N ALA A 885 20.70 -3.13 -8.03
CA ALA A 885 20.92 -1.65 -8.12
C ALA A 885 19.73 -0.61 -8.12
N ILE A 886 18.82 -0.47 -9.12
CA ILE A 886 17.73 0.54 -9.24
C ILE A 886 16.90 0.90 -7.96
N VAL A 887 16.73 0.01 -7.00
CA VAL A 887 16.11 0.40 -5.73
C VAL A 887 17.11 1.00 -4.78
N VAL A 888 18.33 0.48 -4.78
CA VAL A 888 19.46 1.26 -4.28
C VAL A 888 19.58 2.58 -5.07
N LEU A 889 19.13 2.70 -6.32
CA LEU A 889 19.04 3.98 -7.04
C LEU A 889 17.94 4.90 -6.46
N CYS A 890 16.79 4.42 -5.97
CA CYS A 890 15.88 5.28 -5.19
C CYS A 890 16.28 5.42 -3.74
N TYR A 891 17.18 4.61 -3.21
CA TYR A 891 17.90 4.98 -1.98
C TYR A 891 18.72 6.22 -2.25
N LEU A 892 19.51 6.18 -3.29
CA LEU A 892 20.42 7.25 -3.67
C LEU A 892 19.70 8.50 -4.19
N ILE A 893 18.54 8.38 -4.85
CA ILE A 893 17.74 9.53 -5.31
C ILE A 893 16.78 10.01 -4.21
N GLY A 894 16.11 9.10 -3.50
CA GLY A 894 15.23 9.42 -2.38
C GLY A 894 15.96 10.20 -1.28
N LEU A 895 17.26 9.90 -1.06
CA LEU A 895 18.16 10.63 -0.15
C LEU A 895 18.13 12.17 -0.34
N PHE A 896 17.82 12.70 -1.52
CA PHE A 896 17.77 14.15 -1.75
C PHE A 896 16.46 14.79 -1.28
N LEU A 897 15.34 14.11 -1.53
CA LEU A 897 14.02 14.51 -1.03
C LEU A 897 13.89 14.27 0.48
N VAL A 898 14.93 13.68 1.08
CA VAL A 898 15.08 13.36 2.49
C VAL A 898 16.18 14.24 3.12
N THR A 899 16.27 15.49 2.67
CA THR A 899 17.07 16.53 3.31
C THR A 899 16.17 17.54 4.01
N GLU A 900 16.72 18.45 4.82
CA GLU A 900 15.94 19.54 5.44
C GLU A 900 15.22 20.43 4.41
N GLY A 901 15.76 20.54 3.17
CA GLY A 901 15.07 21.14 2.02
C GLY A 901 14.21 20.17 1.18
N GLY A 902 14.10 18.90 1.58
CA GLY A 902 13.54 17.80 0.79
C GLY A 902 12.04 17.92 0.49
N MET A 903 11.27 18.53 1.40
CA MET A 903 9.83 18.80 1.21
C MET A 903 9.54 19.67 -0.03
N TYR A 904 10.47 20.57 -0.40
CA TYR A 904 10.34 21.39 -1.60
C TYR A 904 10.58 20.59 -2.89
N ILE A 905 11.48 19.61 -2.86
CA ILE A 905 11.66 18.70 -4.00
C ILE A 905 10.44 17.79 -4.14
N PHE A 906 9.96 17.24 -3.02
CA PHE A 906 8.74 16.42 -2.96
C PHE A 906 7.54 17.09 -3.64
N GLN A 907 7.21 18.34 -3.29
CA GLN A 907 6.08 19.04 -3.90
C GLN A 907 6.27 19.35 -5.41
N LEU A 908 7.50 19.56 -5.89
CA LEU A 908 7.74 19.73 -7.33
C LEU A 908 7.46 18.45 -8.11
N PHE A 909 7.84 17.31 -7.55
CA PHE A 909 7.51 16.02 -8.13
C PHE A 909 6.00 15.75 -8.07
N ASP A 910 5.36 16.03 -6.94
CA ASP A 910 3.90 15.87 -6.79
C ASP A 910 3.09 16.71 -7.77
N TYR A 911 3.30 18.03 -7.74
CA TYR A 911 2.46 18.94 -8.49
C TYR A 911 2.62 18.77 -10.01
N TYR A 912 3.82 18.40 -10.49
CA TYR A 912 4.11 18.38 -11.93
C TYR A 912 4.26 16.97 -12.51
N ALA A 913 5.05 16.09 -11.89
CA ALA A 913 5.61 14.92 -12.54
C ALA A 913 4.57 13.83 -12.88
N CYS A 914 3.52 13.74 -12.06
CA CYS A 914 2.27 13.06 -12.40
C CYS A 914 1.06 13.93 -12.04
N SER A 915 1.07 15.17 -12.52
CA SER A 915 -0.14 15.97 -12.55
C SER A 915 -1.28 15.19 -13.23
N GLY A 916 -2.52 15.36 -12.76
CA GLY A 916 -3.70 14.78 -13.43
C GLY A 916 -3.80 15.20 -14.91
N THR A 917 -3.21 16.34 -15.25
CA THR A 917 -3.02 16.87 -16.61
C THR A 917 -2.18 15.93 -17.49
N CYS A 918 -1.12 15.31 -16.97
CA CYS A 918 -0.32 14.31 -17.71
C CYS A 918 -1.12 13.02 -17.98
N LEU A 919 -1.93 12.56 -17.02
CA LEU A 919 -2.78 11.39 -17.18
C LEU A 919 -3.89 11.61 -18.22
N LEU A 920 -4.57 12.75 -18.14
CA LEU A 920 -5.58 13.16 -19.13
C LEU A 920 -5.00 13.28 -20.54
N PHE A 921 -3.75 13.77 -20.66
CA PHE A 921 -3.05 13.84 -21.95
C PHE A 921 -2.82 12.44 -22.55
N LEU A 922 -2.28 11.49 -21.77
CA LEU A 922 -2.05 10.13 -22.26
C LEU A 922 -3.35 9.40 -22.60
N SER A 923 -4.41 9.60 -21.83
CA SER A 923 -5.73 9.01 -22.09
C SER A 923 -6.29 9.36 -23.47
N VAL A 924 -6.10 10.61 -23.92
CA VAL A 924 -6.51 11.02 -25.27
C VAL A 924 -5.81 10.15 -26.34
N PHE A 925 -4.50 9.88 -26.21
CA PHE A 925 -3.78 9.05 -27.18
C PHE A 925 -4.11 7.55 -27.07
N GLU A 926 -4.22 7.02 -25.86
CA GLU A 926 -4.59 5.62 -25.59
C GLU A 926 -5.96 5.28 -26.17
N VAL A 927 -6.95 6.11 -25.87
CA VAL A 927 -8.34 5.86 -26.26
C VAL A 927 -8.56 6.15 -27.75
N ILE A 928 -7.88 7.15 -28.35
CA ILE A 928 -7.87 7.32 -29.81
C ILE A 928 -7.16 6.13 -30.50
N CYS A 929 -6.08 5.59 -29.92
CA CYS A 929 -5.39 4.44 -30.49
C CYS A 929 -6.30 3.21 -30.58
N ILE A 930 -7.02 2.85 -29.50
CA ILE A 930 -7.95 1.71 -29.53
C ILE A 930 -9.20 2.03 -30.35
N GLY A 931 -9.83 3.19 -30.10
CA GLY A 931 -11.09 3.57 -30.73
C GLY A 931 -11.00 3.68 -32.26
N TRP A 932 -9.94 4.33 -32.76
CA TRP A 932 -9.85 4.78 -34.15
C TRP A 932 -8.68 4.20 -34.95
N VAL A 933 -7.52 3.91 -34.34
CA VAL A 933 -6.33 3.42 -35.08
C VAL A 933 -6.31 1.90 -35.18
N TYR A 934 -6.55 1.20 -34.07
CA TYR A 934 -6.70 -0.26 -34.02
C TYR A 934 -8.12 -0.71 -34.40
N GLY A 935 -9.11 0.11 -34.02
CA GLY A 935 -10.52 -0.03 -34.34
C GLY A 935 -11.35 -0.57 -33.18
N ALA A 936 -12.31 0.22 -32.69
CA ALA A 936 -13.17 -0.14 -31.55
C ALA A 936 -13.94 -1.46 -31.76
N ASP A 937 -14.37 -1.76 -32.99
CA ASP A 937 -15.05 -3.02 -33.33
C ASP A 937 -14.13 -4.24 -33.17
N ARG A 938 -12.94 -4.21 -33.79
CA ARG A 938 -11.94 -5.28 -33.64
C ARG A 938 -11.59 -5.53 -32.18
N PHE A 939 -11.47 -4.46 -31.40
CA PHE A 939 -11.21 -4.57 -29.97
C PHE A 939 -12.41 -5.15 -29.19
N TYR A 940 -13.65 -4.86 -29.61
CA TYR A 940 -14.85 -5.50 -29.07
C TYR A 940 -14.93 -7.00 -29.44
N ASP A 941 -14.55 -7.36 -30.66
CA ASP A 941 -14.53 -8.74 -31.14
C ASP A 941 -13.47 -9.57 -30.41
N ASN A 942 -12.26 -9.01 -30.21
CA ASN A 942 -11.23 -9.57 -29.34
C ASN A 942 -11.76 -9.82 -27.92
N VAL A 943 -12.53 -8.87 -27.38
CA VAL A 943 -13.10 -8.98 -26.04
C VAL A 943 -14.20 -10.04 -25.95
N GLU A 944 -14.97 -10.24 -27.03
CA GLU A 944 -15.96 -11.33 -27.11
C GLU A 944 -15.28 -12.71 -27.16
N ASP A 945 -14.21 -12.86 -27.95
CA ASP A 945 -13.40 -14.08 -28.03
C ASP A 945 -12.73 -14.42 -26.67
N MET A 946 -12.23 -13.38 -25.99
CA MET A 946 -11.78 -13.47 -24.62
C MET A 946 -12.89 -13.95 -23.68
N ILE A 947 -13.88 -13.10 -23.37
CA ILE A 947 -14.77 -13.32 -22.22
C ILE A 947 -15.99 -14.18 -22.52
N GLY A 948 -16.28 -14.46 -23.80
CA GLY A 948 -17.44 -15.23 -24.26
C GLY A 948 -18.73 -14.42 -24.47
N TYR A 949 -18.68 -13.08 -24.43
CA TYR A 949 -19.80 -12.18 -24.80
C TYR A 949 -19.34 -10.72 -25.00
N ARG A 950 -20.15 -9.90 -25.67
CA ARG A 950 -19.88 -8.46 -25.88
C ARG A 950 -20.24 -7.60 -24.66
N PRO A 951 -19.35 -6.70 -24.18
CA PRO A 951 -19.67 -5.73 -23.12
C PRO A 951 -20.80 -4.77 -23.49
N TRP A 952 -21.37 -4.10 -22.48
CA TRP A 952 -22.49 -3.16 -22.68
C TRP A 952 -22.09 -1.98 -23.61
N PRO A 953 -22.83 -1.68 -24.70
CA PRO A 953 -22.38 -0.75 -25.76
C PRO A 953 -21.97 0.66 -25.34
N LEU A 954 -22.35 1.13 -24.14
CA LEU A 954 -21.87 2.41 -23.60
C LEU A 954 -20.33 2.46 -23.52
N VAL A 955 -19.68 1.33 -23.25
CA VAL A 955 -18.21 1.20 -23.22
C VAL A 955 -17.61 1.56 -24.58
N LYS A 956 -18.14 0.97 -25.67
CA LYS A 956 -17.69 1.26 -27.05
C LYS A 956 -17.90 2.73 -27.42
N ILE A 957 -19.05 3.30 -27.06
CA ILE A 957 -19.40 4.71 -27.32
C ILE A 957 -18.46 5.66 -26.55
N SER A 958 -18.07 5.27 -25.34
CA SER A 958 -17.13 6.02 -24.52
C SER A 958 -15.74 6.08 -25.15
N TRP A 959 -15.23 4.93 -25.62
CA TRP A 959 -13.95 4.87 -26.33
C TRP A 959 -13.92 5.63 -27.65
N LEU A 960 -15.02 5.63 -28.40
CA LEU A 960 -15.08 6.35 -29.68
C LEU A 960 -15.19 7.87 -29.50
N PHE A 961 -15.95 8.35 -28.50
CA PHE A 961 -16.36 9.76 -28.42
C PHE A 961 -16.26 10.39 -27.04
N LEU A 962 -16.87 9.79 -26.00
CA LEU A 962 -17.09 10.49 -24.72
C LEU A 962 -15.78 10.73 -23.97
N THR A 963 -14.98 9.68 -23.79
CA THR A 963 -13.72 9.78 -23.06
C THR A 963 -12.71 10.71 -23.75
N PRO A 964 -12.36 10.56 -25.05
CA PRO A 964 -11.36 11.43 -25.67
C PRO A 964 -11.81 12.90 -25.71
N GLY A 965 -13.11 13.16 -25.91
CA GLY A 965 -13.68 14.50 -25.85
C GLY A 965 -13.57 15.13 -24.45
N LEU A 966 -14.00 14.41 -23.40
CA LEU A 966 -13.93 14.89 -22.03
C LEU A 966 -12.48 15.08 -21.55
N CYS A 967 -11.57 14.15 -21.86
CA CYS A 967 -10.18 14.26 -21.44
C CYS A 967 -9.46 15.44 -22.12
N LEU A 968 -9.66 15.62 -23.43
CA LEU A 968 -9.07 16.73 -24.18
C LEU A 968 -9.60 18.08 -23.69
N ALA A 969 -10.91 18.22 -23.46
CA ALA A 969 -11.49 19.45 -22.91
C ALA A 969 -10.93 19.77 -21.52
N THR A 970 -10.79 18.76 -20.66
CA THR A 970 -10.27 18.89 -19.29
C THR A 970 -8.78 19.28 -19.30
N PHE A 971 -7.97 18.65 -20.16
CA PHE A 971 -6.56 18.99 -20.38
C PHE A 971 -6.37 20.44 -20.85
N LEU A 972 -7.14 20.87 -21.86
CA LEU A 972 -7.06 22.23 -22.39
C LEU A 972 -7.48 23.28 -21.35
N PHE A 973 -8.50 23.01 -20.54
CA PHE A 973 -8.88 23.93 -19.46
C PHE A 973 -7.80 24.00 -18.36
N SER A 974 -7.13 22.88 -18.05
CA SER A 974 -6.02 22.83 -17.09
C SER A 974 -4.86 23.73 -17.50
N LEU A 975 -4.46 23.70 -18.78
CA LEU A 975 -3.46 24.63 -19.30
C LEU A 975 -3.91 26.09 -19.23
N SER A 976 -5.20 26.37 -19.48
CA SER A 976 -5.77 27.73 -19.44
C SER A 976 -5.90 28.32 -18.03
N LYS A 977 -5.89 27.47 -16.99
CA LYS A 977 -6.06 27.82 -15.57
C LYS A 977 -4.88 27.40 -14.70
N TYR A 978 -3.72 27.19 -15.30
CA TYR A 978 -2.48 26.87 -14.59
C TYR A 978 -2.20 27.88 -13.46
N THR A 979 -1.92 27.36 -12.27
CA THR A 979 -1.47 28.12 -11.10
C THR A 979 -0.04 27.71 -10.73
N PRO A 980 0.86 28.64 -10.38
CA PRO A 980 2.21 28.28 -9.97
C PRO A 980 2.22 27.68 -8.56
N LEU A 981 2.91 26.55 -8.38
CA LEU A 981 3.10 25.90 -7.08
C LEU A 981 3.69 26.86 -6.02
N ARG A 982 3.21 26.75 -4.77
CA ARG A 982 3.70 27.44 -3.57
C ARG A 982 3.63 26.49 -2.37
N TYR A 983 4.56 26.61 -1.42
CA TYR A 983 4.51 25.87 -0.16
C TYR A 983 3.90 26.75 0.94
N ASN A 984 2.89 26.22 1.66
CA ASN A 984 2.10 26.89 2.71
C ASN A 984 1.66 28.33 2.38
N ASN A 985 1.39 28.60 1.09
CA ASN A 985 1.12 29.92 0.47
C ASN A 985 2.18 31.03 0.65
N VAL A 986 3.09 30.91 1.61
CA VAL A 986 4.15 31.88 1.94
C VAL A 986 5.40 31.69 1.07
N TYR A 987 5.83 30.44 0.82
CA TYR A 987 7.05 30.16 0.07
C TYR A 987 6.79 30.05 -1.44
N VAL A 988 7.56 30.80 -2.22
CA VAL A 988 7.50 30.86 -3.69
C VAL A 988 8.76 30.22 -4.26
N TYR A 989 8.60 29.29 -5.20
CA TYR A 989 9.72 28.59 -5.81
C TYR A 989 10.52 29.52 -6.74
N PRO A 990 11.85 29.34 -6.84
CA PRO A 990 12.66 30.07 -7.81
C PRO A 990 12.29 29.65 -9.25
N ALA A 991 12.53 30.53 -10.23
CA ALA A 991 12.17 30.29 -11.63
C ALA A 991 12.76 28.97 -12.20
N TRP A 992 13.96 28.58 -11.76
CA TRP A 992 14.58 27.31 -12.15
C TRP A 992 13.86 26.09 -11.56
N GLY A 993 13.21 26.21 -10.40
CA GLY A 993 12.39 25.15 -9.79
C GLY A 993 11.13 24.88 -10.62
N TYR A 994 10.43 25.94 -11.06
CA TYR A 994 9.31 25.80 -12.00
C TYR A 994 9.75 25.21 -13.34
N PHE A 995 10.95 25.53 -13.83
CA PHE A 995 11.51 24.91 -15.04
C PHE A 995 11.77 23.40 -14.84
N ILE A 996 12.30 22.97 -13.69
CA ILE A 996 12.44 21.54 -13.36
C ILE A 996 11.07 20.85 -13.29
N GLY A 997 10.07 21.47 -12.66
CA GLY A 997 8.69 20.94 -12.64
C GLY A 997 8.13 20.70 -14.04
N TRP A 998 8.20 21.70 -14.92
CA TRP A 998 7.76 21.55 -16.31
C TRP A 998 8.62 20.57 -17.13
N LEU A 999 9.90 20.36 -16.79
CA LEU A 999 10.74 19.34 -17.41
C LEU A 999 10.32 17.93 -16.98
N LEU A 1000 9.99 17.71 -15.70
CA LEU A 1000 9.42 16.46 -15.20
C LEU A 1000 8.10 16.14 -15.94
N ALA A 1001 7.14 17.06 -15.94
CA ALA A 1001 5.87 16.89 -16.66
C ALA A 1001 6.06 16.68 -18.18
N GLY A 1002 6.96 17.43 -18.81
CA GLY A 1002 7.21 17.37 -20.25
C GLY A 1002 7.91 16.07 -20.69
N SER A 1003 8.75 15.48 -19.85
CA SER A 1003 9.52 14.28 -20.19
C SER A 1003 8.65 13.05 -20.43
N SER A 1004 7.55 12.89 -19.69
CA SER A 1004 6.56 11.84 -19.95
C SER A 1004 5.71 12.16 -21.18
N MET A 1005 5.05 13.32 -21.21
CA MET A 1005 4.18 13.72 -22.33
C MET A 1005 4.91 13.69 -23.69
N SER A 1006 6.20 14.03 -23.73
CA SER A 1006 6.99 14.03 -24.96
C SER A 1006 7.38 12.65 -25.49
N CYS A 1007 7.36 11.57 -24.67
CA CYS A 1007 7.70 10.23 -25.16
C CYS A 1007 6.73 9.72 -26.24
N VAL A 1008 5.46 10.17 -26.25
CA VAL A 1008 4.51 9.81 -27.32
C VAL A 1008 4.95 10.36 -28.68
N PRO A 1009 5.05 11.69 -28.91
CA PRO A 1009 5.50 12.23 -30.20
C PRO A 1009 6.96 11.91 -30.52
N LEU A 1010 7.87 11.86 -29.54
CA LEU A 1010 9.27 11.52 -29.79
C LEU A 1010 9.43 10.08 -30.29
N PHE A 1011 8.69 9.12 -29.74
CA PHE A 1011 8.77 7.74 -30.24
C PHE A 1011 8.16 7.61 -31.64
N VAL A 1012 7.05 8.30 -31.94
CA VAL A 1012 6.46 8.37 -33.28
C VAL A 1012 7.51 8.84 -34.29
N VAL A 1013 8.22 9.94 -34.01
CA VAL A 1013 9.30 10.45 -34.87
C VAL A 1013 10.45 9.45 -35.02
N VAL A 1014 10.89 8.81 -33.93
CA VAL A 1014 11.98 7.81 -33.97
C VAL A 1014 11.58 6.54 -34.73
N ALA A 1015 10.30 6.12 -34.68
CA ALA A 1015 9.78 4.98 -35.44
C ALA A 1015 9.72 5.30 -36.94
N LEU A 1016 9.21 6.49 -37.31
CA LEU A 1016 9.16 6.97 -38.69
C LEU A 1016 10.58 7.10 -39.30
N LEU A 1017 11.56 7.59 -38.53
CA LEU A 1017 12.95 7.73 -38.99
C LEU A 1017 13.72 6.41 -39.11
N LYS A 1018 13.28 5.34 -38.42
CA LYS A 1018 13.93 4.01 -38.45
C LYS A 1018 13.32 3.04 -39.46
N THR A 1019 12.07 3.24 -39.87
CA THR A 1019 11.36 2.28 -40.73
C THR A 1019 11.65 2.57 -42.20
N GLN A 1020 12.27 1.63 -42.90
CA GLN A 1020 12.59 1.80 -44.32
C GLN A 1020 11.35 1.65 -45.21
N GLY A 1021 10.87 2.75 -45.76
CA GLY A 1021 9.72 2.78 -46.66
C GLY A 1021 9.37 4.21 -47.11
N SER A 1022 8.26 4.34 -47.82
CA SER A 1022 7.60 5.64 -48.00
C SER A 1022 6.60 5.88 -46.87
N PHE A 1023 6.29 7.15 -46.57
CA PHE A 1023 5.37 7.58 -45.50
C PHE A 1023 3.90 7.09 -45.63
N ARG A 1024 3.59 6.27 -46.64
CA ARG A 1024 2.29 5.61 -46.83
C ARG A 1024 2.38 4.07 -46.81
N LYS A 1025 3.57 3.55 -46.49
CA LYS A 1025 3.88 2.12 -46.28
C LYS A 1025 4.45 1.85 -44.88
N VAL A 1026 5.09 2.88 -44.29
CA VAL A 1026 5.30 3.05 -42.84
C VAL A 1026 3.99 3.54 -42.22
#